data_AF-A0A1G9PRS5-F1
#
_entry.id   AF-A0A1G9PRS5-F1
#
_cell.length_a   1.000
_cell.length_b   1.000
_cell.length_c   1.000
_cell.angle_alpha   90.00
_cell.angle_beta   90.00
_cell.angle_gamma   90.00
#
_symmetry.space_group_name_H-M   'P 1'
#
loop_
_entity.id
_entity.type
_entity.pdbx_description
1 polymer ?
#
loop_
_entity_poly.entity_id
_entity_poly.type
_entity_poly.pdbx_seq_one_letter_code
_entity_poly.pdbx_strand_id
1 'polypeptide(L)'
;MKPTTQVQRRISRTAAVARALAAVAAAGAGWVAYRQLAPPLPDLVRIGLGLDRPADPALLRDTLGPDVLLVLGYGSALAVLGRLARMMTWSRTSRHLADLGLLCAAATVVADLTENAFLFFGERAEWCYAAAGAAATVKWSAAVPAAVTALIGLVLTFARVIGNSRRRLRRFAAMDTSGIIPPPPLEPPPPDNVPERVPAAMLDSTRWRNAYRVPPDPRAATRSAEDGGPVAVCLSGGGVRSASVALGAVQALRPVVKEADYVISVSGGGYTAGALVQALTRGGSEDPRTDGVDRNPDNALAPGGVVEDHLRRHSSYLASTAGKLVLALALLARGLIGSLFVLFSGAVVVGVLVGAFYAAVPVTRLSHVAAAGSDSSVSYPVPHAPALYGLGVLAGVACLSWLAGVVLTSWRDQRSLACRLLLRTAQAAAALAAVVAAFVLVVPAISYATCWLYARTGDSSAITVGGPLVAVLLSYLATVAAAFWKKPGSVREFRERGKAARSTATTPASVLRLLLVTLVLALLAAVWLLVFGAAVATRADATALTVALVVGVLWVVVGGFVDETALSLHPFYRSRLASAFAVRARQGVAVPYLPSEPTTLSTHGRVHPDDWRSPGPRFVFAAAANLVDDDRTAPGLRAVSYVMSSDHIGGPDVGWVPTSVAIEACPQQLKRDLTVQAAVAISGAAFASAMGRASSWYGSLLAISGARLGSWLPHPDYLLLRQNLAAEDDWTLPGMPHVRRLPYLLREVLGVHPYFQRLLHVSDGGHYENLGLVEALRRRCRTIYVIDASGDAPPTAGTFGAALRLAHDELGVRIEPEEGFDLFDLVPGSGKPFEPEDPLAALNARLCKRGVVTMRITYPEESGLAPDQRTGVLVLAKAVLWPQLPYELLAYAASNPVFPHDSTADQWFDEGKFSSYKRLGHELGLRCRSLGEHTGDLSGSADGAGARGPTPPAPPVGNGAAVASAVSVAATVAGGRDLPPSHTEPGSNGRRSRGWLRTSRLNGSRR
;
A
#
# COMPACT_ATOMS: atom_id res chain seq x y z
N MET A 1 8.82 19.67 0.42
CA MET A 1 10.29 19.44 0.27
C MET A 1 10.57 18.32 -0.72
N LYS A 2 10.70 18.68 -2.00
CA LYS A 2 11.22 17.80 -3.07
C LYS A 2 12.74 17.55 -2.92
N PRO A 3 13.32 16.58 -3.65
CA PRO A 3 14.77 16.34 -3.68
C PRO A 3 15.53 17.40 -4.48
N THR A 4 14.83 18.21 -5.28
CA THR A 4 15.41 19.23 -6.16
C THR A 4 16.17 20.35 -5.43
N THR A 5 15.99 20.51 -4.11
CA THR A 5 16.82 21.40 -3.28
C THR A 5 18.13 20.76 -2.81
N GLN A 6 18.41 19.48 -3.15
CA GLN A 6 19.62 18.76 -2.76
C GLN A 6 20.85 19.01 -3.65
N VAL A 7 20.85 20.07 -4.47
CA VAL A 7 22.07 20.56 -5.18
C VAL A 7 23.20 20.92 -4.19
N GLN A 8 22.88 21.10 -2.91
CA GLN A 8 23.83 21.53 -1.89
C GLN A 8 24.82 20.43 -1.45
N ARG A 9 26.05 20.56 -1.98
CA ARG A 9 27.33 19.97 -1.51
C ARG A 9 27.59 18.52 -1.92
N ARG A 10 27.79 18.30 -3.23
CA ARG A 10 28.54 17.16 -3.79
C ARG A 10 29.87 16.98 -3.04
N ILE A 11 30.06 15.84 -2.38
CA ILE A 11 31.33 15.46 -1.75
C ILE A 11 32.00 14.36 -2.59
N SER A 12 33.29 14.51 -2.90
CA SER A 12 34.02 13.48 -3.66
C SER A 12 34.16 12.21 -2.82
N ARG A 13 34.16 11.06 -3.50
CA ARG A 13 34.33 9.73 -2.88
C ARG A 13 35.57 9.68 -1.98
N THR A 14 36.68 10.23 -2.47
CA THR A 14 37.95 10.33 -1.75
C THR A 14 37.86 11.24 -0.54
N ALA A 15 37.24 12.43 -0.64
CA ALA A 15 37.07 13.33 0.51
C ALA A 15 36.14 12.75 1.58
N ALA A 16 35.11 11.99 1.20
CA ALA A 16 34.23 11.34 2.17
C ALA A 16 34.91 10.18 2.90
N VAL A 17 35.64 9.31 2.19
CA VAL A 17 36.41 8.21 2.80
C VAL A 17 37.55 8.77 3.65
N ALA A 18 38.29 9.77 3.16
CA ALA A 18 39.35 10.42 3.93
C ALA A 18 38.81 11.06 5.21
N ARG A 19 37.66 11.75 5.18
CA ARG A 19 37.00 12.30 6.38
C ARG A 19 36.51 11.21 7.33
N ALA A 20 35.99 10.10 6.82
CA ALA A 20 35.55 8.98 7.65
C ALA A 20 36.73 8.28 8.35
N LEU A 21 37.83 8.04 7.63
CA LEU A 21 39.06 7.47 8.19
C LEU A 21 39.75 8.44 9.16
N ALA A 22 39.84 9.74 8.83
CA ALA A 22 40.40 10.76 9.71
C ALA A 22 39.56 10.94 10.99
N ALA A 23 38.24 10.80 10.92
CA ALA A 23 37.37 10.79 12.11
C ALA A 23 37.68 9.60 13.03
N VAL A 24 37.78 8.38 12.47
CA VAL A 24 38.16 7.19 13.25
C VAL A 24 39.57 7.33 13.84
N ALA A 25 40.52 7.87 13.06
CA ALA A 25 41.88 8.14 13.52
C ALA A 25 41.94 9.21 14.62
N ALA A 26 41.12 10.27 14.56
CA ALA A 26 41.04 11.30 15.59
C ALA A 26 40.50 10.76 16.92
N ALA A 27 39.45 9.93 16.87
CA ALA A 27 38.95 9.24 18.06
C ALA A 27 40.00 8.29 18.66
N GLY A 28 40.69 7.51 17.80
CA GLY A 28 41.78 6.64 18.23
C GLY A 28 42.96 7.40 18.84
N ALA A 29 43.37 8.52 18.23
CA ALA A 29 44.46 9.36 18.73
C ALA A 29 44.11 10.03 20.07
N GLY A 30 42.88 10.53 20.24
CA GLY A 30 42.40 11.06 21.52
C GLY A 30 42.40 10.00 22.63
N TRP A 31 41.96 8.77 22.31
CA TRP A 31 42.00 7.66 23.27
C TRP A 31 43.42 7.19 23.61
N VAL A 32 44.33 7.13 22.64
CA VAL A 32 45.76 6.80 22.90
C VAL A 32 46.43 7.89 23.72
N ALA A 33 46.23 9.17 23.39
CA ALA A 33 46.79 10.29 24.14
C ALA A 33 46.27 10.30 25.59
N TYR A 34 44.96 10.13 25.78
CA TYR A 34 44.36 9.98 27.10
C TYR A 34 44.99 8.81 27.88
N ARG A 35 45.07 7.62 27.27
CA ARG A 35 45.64 6.43 27.93
C ARG A 35 47.15 6.54 28.24
N GLN A 36 47.88 7.43 27.57
CA GLN A 36 49.31 7.68 27.81
C GLN A 36 49.57 8.81 28.81
N LEU A 37 48.66 9.78 28.92
CA LEU A 37 48.86 11.02 29.70
C LEU A 37 48.01 11.07 30.98
N ALA A 38 46.85 10.42 31.01
CA ALA A 38 46.00 10.36 32.21
C ALA A 38 46.54 9.31 33.19
N PRO A 39 46.76 9.64 34.48
CA PRO A 39 47.05 8.64 35.49
C PRO A 39 45.85 7.67 35.68
N PRO A 40 46.09 6.42 36.11
CA PRO A 40 45.04 5.41 36.22
C PRO A 40 44.12 5.66 37.43
N LEU A 41 43.07 6.45 37.24
CA LEU A 41 42.04 6.69 38.25
C LEU A 41 40.92 5.61 38.18
N PRO A 42 40.76 4.74 39.19
CA PRO A 42 39.63 3.82 39.26
C PRO A 42 38.31 4.57 39.47
N ASP A 43 37.20 3.94 39.09
CA ASP A 43 35.82 4.44 39.27
C ASP A 43 35.52 5.86 38.72
N LEU A 44 36.36 6.41 37.82
CA LEU A 44 36.20 7.74 37.20
C LEU A 44 34.77 8.00 36.66
N VAL A 45 34.13 7.01 36.02
CA VAL A 45 32.74 7.14 35.52
C VAL A 45 31.74 7.36 36.66
N ARG A 46 31.95 6.75 37.82
CA ARG A 46 31.08 6.89 38.99
C ARG A 46 31.38 8.18 39.77
N ILE A 47 32.64 8.62 39.80
CA ILE A 47 33.05 9.94 40.30
C ILE A 47 32.42 11.05 39.43
N GLY A 48 32.48 10.93 38.10
CA GLY A 48 31.88 11.87 37.15
C GLY A 48 30.36 11.94 37.27
N LEU A 49 29.67 10.81 37.48
CA LEU A 49 28.24 10.75 37.82
C LEU A 49 27.91 11.30 39.23
N GLY A 50 28.90 11.65 40.06
CA GLY A 50 28.70 12.12 41.43
C GLY A 50 28.18 11.04 42.38
N LEU A 51 28.41 9.76 42.07
CA LEU A 51 28.00 8.61 42.89
C LEU A 51 29.01 8.29 44.00
N ASP A 52 30.30 8.51 43.73
CA ASP A 52 31.41 8.36 44.67
C ASP A 52 32.24 9.66 44.71
N ARG A 53 33.10 9.80 45.72
CA ARG A 53 34.07 10.91 45.82
C ARG A 53 35.45 10.45 45.31
N PRO A 54 36.27 11.32 44.71
CA PRO A 54 37.66 10.99 44.38
C PRO A 54 38.45 10.74 45.67
N ALA A 55 39.15 9.60 45.73
CA ALA A 55 40.04 9.27 46.85
C ALA A 55 41.29 10.17 46.88
N ASP A 56 41.75 10.60 45.70
CA ASP A 56 42.78 11.63 45.52
C ASP A 56 42.25 12.72 44.56
N PRO A 57 41.89 13.91 45.07
CA PRO A 57 41.44 15.04 44.25
C PRO A 57 42.53 15.66 43.36
N ALA A 58 43.82 15.52 43.70
CA ALA A 58 44.91 15.98 42.84
C ALA A 58 45.08 15.04 41.64
N LEU A 59 45.04 13.73 41.88
CA LEU A 59 45.06 12.70 40.83
C LEU A 59 43.86 12.85 39.88
N LEU A 60 42.68 13.24 40.38
CA LEU A 60 41.55 13.62 39.54
C LEU A 60 41.87 14.85 38.66
N ARG A 61 42.42 15.93 39.24
CA ARG A 61 42.78 17.13 38.46
C ARG A 61 43.79 16.82 37.35
N ASP A 62 44.71 15.88 37.57
CA ASP A 62 45.68 15.43 36.58
C ASP A 62 45.09 14.56 35.45
N THR A 63 43.93 13.90 35.64
CA THR A 63 43.23 13.21 34.53
C THR A 63 42.42 14.16 33.64
N LEU A 64 41.90 15.26 34.19
CA LEU A 64 40.99 16.18 33.46
C LEU A 64 41.67 16.90 32.28
N GLY A 65 42.97 17.22 32.39
CA GLY A 65 43.73 17.84 31.29
C GLY A 65 43.84 16.92 30.05
N PRO A 66 44.38 15.69 30.22
CA PRO A 66 44.36 14.66 29.19
C PRO A 66 42.97 14.33 28.62
N ASP A 67 41.91 14.37 29.44
CA ASP A 67 40.56 14.06 28.99
C ASP A 67 40.06 15.04 27.90
N VAL A 68 40.44 16.33 27.96
CA VAL A 68 40.12 17.28 26.88
C VAL A 68 40.61 16.80 25.50
N LEU A 69 41.71 16.05 25.42
CA LEU A 69 42.19 15.45 24.17
C LEU A 69 41.30 14.27 23.72
N LEU A 70 40.75 13.49 24.66
CA LEU A 70 39.74 12.47 24.38
C LEU A 70 38.45 13.11 23.85
N VAL A 71 37.95 14.17 24.51
CA VAL A 71 36.76 14.92 24.10
C VAL A 71 36.91 15.52 22.69
N LEU A 72 38.05 16.13 22.37
CA LEU A 72 38.33 16.64 21.03
C LEU A 72 38.44 15.50 19.99
N GLY A 73 39.08 14.39 20.36
CA GLY A 73 39.21 13.20 19.53
C GLY A 73 37.87 12.57 19.15
N TYR A 74 37.08 12.12 20.13
CA TYR A 74 35.78 11.50 19.85
C TYR A 74 34.75 12.53 19.36
N GLY A 75 34.77 13.76 19.89
CA GLY A 75 33.80 14.81 19.55
C GLY A 75 33.89 15.24 18.09
N SER A 76 35.12 15.40 17.57
CA SER A 76 35.35 15.65 16.14
C SER A 76 34.88 14.46 15.29
N ALA A 77 35.09 13.23 15.75
CA ALA A 77 34.64 12.02 15.06
C ALA A 77 33.11 11.92 14.98
N LEU A 78 32.39 12.14 16.08
CA LEU A 78 30.93 12.17 16.12
C LEU A 78 30.36 13.27 15.21
N ALA A 79 30.95 14.47 15.22
CA ALA A 79 30.52 15.58 14.37
C ALA A 79 30.74 15.32 12.87
N VAL A 80 31.89 14.75 12.50
CA VAL A 80 32.21 14.42 11.09
C VAL A 80 31.37 13.25 10.59
N LEU A 81 31.31 12.15 11.33
CA LEU A 81 30.56 10.96 10.93
C LEU A 81 29.04 11.19 10.98
N GLY A 82 28.53 11.94 11.97
CA GLY A 82 27.12 12.36 12.00
C GLY A 82 26.75 13.29 10.85
N ARG A 83 27.66 14.17 10.41
CA ARG A 83 27.47 14.99 9.21
C ARG A 83 27.49 14.15 7.93
N LEU A 84 28.35 13.13 7.85
CA LEU A 84 28.30 12.14 6.76
C LEU A 84 26.99 11.33 6.80
N ALA A 85 26.48 10.93 7.97
CA ALA A 85 25.18 10.29 8.11
C ALA A 85 24.08 11.16 7.51
N ARG A 86 23.97 12.43 7.93
CA ARG A 86 23.03 13.42 7.40
C ARG A 86 23.10 13.56 5.87
N MET A 87 24.30 13.49 5.28
CA MET A 87 24.50 13.55 3.83
C MET A 87 24.14 12.25 3.09
N MET A 88 24.36 11.07 3.69
CA MET A 88 24.04 9.77 3.07
C MET A 88 22.57 9.32 3.30
N THR A 89 21.89 9.93 4.28
CA THR A 89 20.44 9.80 4.53
C THR A 89 19.62 10.70 3.61
N TRP A 90 18.44 10.24 3.19
CA TRP A 90 17.72 10.84 2.08
C TRP A 90 16.21 11.01 2.32
N SER A 91 15.55 10.10 3.05
CA SER A 91 14.15 10.30 3.48
C SER A 91 14.05 11.41 4.54
N ARG A 92 12.87 12.05 4.67
CA ARG A 92 12.63 13.08 5.69
C ARG A 92 12.98 12.55 7.09
N THR A 93 12.42 11.40 7.47
CA THR A 93 12.62 10.74 8.78
C THR A 93 14.09 10.41 9.06
N SER A 94 14.83 9.86 8.09
CA SER A 94 16.25 9.51 8.30
C SER A 94 17.14 10.74 8.46
N ARG A 95 16.80 11.85 7.80
CA ARG A 95 17.46 13.14 8.02
C ARG A 95 17.13 13.73 9.40
N HIS A 96 15.88 13.67 9.87
CA HIS A 96 15.53 14.11 11.23
C HIS A 96 16.25 13.31 12.33
N LEU A 97 16.42 11.99 12.14
CA LEU A 97 17.21 11.16 13.07
C LEU A 97 18.71 11.51 13.03
N ALA A 98 19.29 11.78 11.85
CA ALA A 98 20.68 12.23 11.74
C ALA A 98 20.88 13.64 12.35
N ASP A 99 19.88 14.51 12.25
CA ASP A 99 19.89 15.84 12.86
C ASP A 99 19.79 15.77 14.40
N LEU A 100 18.98 14.86 14.94
CA LEU A 100 18.95 14.54 16.37
C LEU A 100 20.29 13.96 16.84
N GLY A 101 20.89 13.03 16.10
CA GLY A 101 22.21 12.47 16.40
C GLY A 101 23.33 13.52 16.40
N LEU A 102 23.26 14.52 15.51
CA LEU A 102 24.17 15.66 15.50
C LEU A 102 23.95 16.63 16.67
N LEU A 103 22.71 16.85 17.08
CA LEU A 103 22.38 17.60 18.29
C LEU A 103 22.92 16.89 19.54
N CYS A 104 22.72 15.56 19.63
CA CYS A 104 23.27 14.74 20.69
C CYS A 104 24.82 14.73 20.69
N ALA A 105 25.47 14.70 19.52
CA ALA A 105 26.93 14.80 19.43
C ALA A 105 27.46 16.12 20.01
N ALA A 106 26.81 17.24 19.70
CA ALA A 106 27.16 18.54 20.26
C ALA A 106 26.88 18.60 21.78
N ALA A 107 25.73 18.07 22.23
CA ALA A 107 25.38 18.00 23.65
C ALA A 107 26.36 17.11 24.44
N THR A 108 26.85 16.02 23.86
CA THR A 108 27.86 15.14 24.48
C THR A 108 29.14 15.92 24.79
N VAL A 109 29.71 16.59 23.80
CA VAL A 109 30.95 17.38 23.94
C VAL A 109 30.78 18.55 24.91
N VAL A 110 29.67 19.28 24.85
CA VAL A 110 29.41 20.40 25.77
C VAL A 110 29.22 19.90 27.20
N ALA A 111 28.53 18.77 27.39
CA ALA A 111 28.34 18.17 28.70
C ALA A 111 29.68 17.67 29.29
N ASP A 112 30.55 17.05 28.49
CA ASP A 112 31.86 16.57 28.95
C ASP A 112 32.76 17.71 29.44
N LEU A 113 32.87 18.79 28.66
CA LEU A 113 33.62 19.98 29.06
C LEU A 113 33.01 20.68 30.28
N THR A 114 31.69 20.57 30.48
CA THR A 114 30.98 21.11 31.65
C THR A 114 31.23 20.25 32.89
N GLU A 115 31.20 18.92 32.76
CA GLU A 115 31.55 17.96 33.79
C GLU A 115 32.99 18.17 34.27
N ASN A 116 33.96 18.23 33.33
CA ASN A 116 35.36 18.45 33.65
C ASN A 116 35.60 19.81 34.34
N ALA A 117 34.91 20.87 33.90
CA ALA A 117 34.98 22.17 34.57
C ALA A 117 34.43 22.12 36.01
N PHE A 118 33.32 21.43 36.25
CA PHE A 118 32.77 21.28 37.60
C PHE A 118 33.59 20.33 38.50
N LEU A 119 34.17 19.26 37.96
CA LEU A 119 35.07 18.37 38.69
C LEU A 119 36.36 19.12 39.12
N PHE A 120 36.92 19.96 38.24
CA PHE A 120 38.09 20.79 38.56
C PHE A 120 37.84 21.76 39.72
N PHE A 121 36.60 22.24 39.89
CA PHE A 121 36.20 23.08 41.02
C PHE A 121 35.54 22.30 42.18
N GLY A 122 35.49 20.97 42.13
CA GLY A 122 34.79 20.12 43.10
C GLY A 122 35.21 20.33 44.56
N GLU A 123 36.51 20.54 44.81
CA GLU A 123 37.06 20.85 46.14
C GLU A 123 36.52 22.15 46.76
N ARG A 124 36.03 23.09 45.94
CA ARG A 124 35.64 24.43 46.41
C ARG A 124 34.20 24.52 46.87
N ALA A 125 33.31 23.63 46.39
CA ALA A 125 31.93 23.55 46.82
C ALA A 125 31.29 22.21 46.45
N GLU A 126 30.58 21.57 47.39
CA GLU A 126 29.99 20.23 47.17
C GLU A 126 28.99 20.18 46.00
N TRP A 127 28.28 21.28 45.73
CA TRP A 127 27.32 21.36 44.62
C TRP A 127 27.97 21.22 43.25
N CYS A 128 29.28 21.50 43.11
CA CYS A 128 30.00 21.29 41.86
C CYS A 128 30.00 19.81 41.46
N TYR A 129 30.16 18.87 42.39
CA TYR A 129 30.04 17.43 42.09
C TYR A 129 28.62 17.03 41.65
N ALA A 130 27.58 17.66 42.20
CA ALA A 130 26.20 17.41 41.77
C ALA A 130 25.92 17.99 40.37
N ALA A 131 26.53 19.14 40.03
CA ALA A 131 26.49 19.72 38.69
C ALA A 131 27.31 18.90 37.67
N ALA A 132 28.45 18.32 38.10
CA ALA A 132 29.22 17.36 37.31
C ALA A 132 28.40 16.11 36.99
N GLY A 133 27.76 15.47 37.98
CA GLY A 133 26.89 14.30 37.75
C GLY A 133 25.66 14.59 36.88
N ALA A 134 25.14 15.82 36.94
CA ALA A 134 24.10 16.29 36.03
C ALA A 134 24.61 16.41 34.59
N ALA A 135 25.81 16.96 34.39
CA ALA A 135 26.46 17.01 33.09
C ALA A 135 26.81 15.60 32.56
N ALA A 136 27.40 14.73 33.39
CA ALA A 136 27.71 13.33 33.07
C ALA A 136 26.49 12.53 32.62
N THR A 137 25.35 12.72 33.28
CA THR A 137 24.07 12.13 32.86
C THR A 137 23.69 12.55 31.44
N VAL A 138 23.84 13.85 31.11
CA VAL A 138 23.56 14.37 29.77
C VAL A 138 24.58 13.85 28.75
N LYS A 139 25.89 13.85 29.10
CA LYS A 139 26.99 13.29 28.29
C LYS A 139 26.65 11.88 27.83
N TRP A 140 26.48 10.95 28.78
CA TRP A 140 26.33 9.54 28.46
C TRP A 140 25.00 9.23 27.76
N SER A 141 23.91 9.90 28.15
CA SER A 141 22.59 9.73 27.49
C SER A 141 22.59 10.24 26.04
N ALA A 142 23.34 11.30 25.75
CA ALA A 142 23.49 11.84 24.39
C ALA A 142 24.54 11.07 23.56
N ALA A 143 25.58 10.53 24.19
CA ALA A 143 26.65 9.80 23.52
C ALA A 143 26.14 8.58 22.73
N VAL A 144 25.16 7.84 23.28
CA VAL A 144 24.60 6.64 22.63
C VAL A 144 23.94 6.94 21.26
N PRO A 145 22.91 7.81 21.14
CA PRO A 145 22.32 8.16 19.85
C PRO A 145 23.30 8.90 18.91
N ALA A 146 24.26 9.65 19.45
CA ALA A 146 25.32 10.26 18.66
C ALA A 146 26.24 9.20 18.03
N ALA A 147 26.71 8.22 18.80
CA ALA A 147 27.57 7.13 18.35
C ALA A 147 26.85 6.20 17.36
N VAL A 148 25.58 5.86 17.59
CA VAL A 148 24.76 5.12 16.62
C VAL A 148 24.64 5.89 15.30
N THR A 149 24.43 7.21 15.34
CA THR A 149 24.36 8.05 14.14
C THR A 149 25.71 8.12 13.42
N ALA A 150 26.82 8.25 14.16
CA ALA A 150 28.17 8.21 13.61
C ALA A 150 28.49 6.86 12.93
N LEU A 151 28.14 5.74 13.56
CA LEU A 151 28.29 4.40 12.99
C LEU A 151 27.46 4.22 11.71
N ILE A 152 26.21 4.73 11.69
CA ILE A 152 25.37 4.77 10.48
C ILE A 152 26.06 5.59 9.37
N GLY A 153 26.65 6.75 9.71
CA GLY A 153 27.41 7.57 8.76
C GLY A 153 28.62 6.86 8.17
N LEU A 154 29.40 6.16 9.00
CA LEU A 154 30.53 5.34 8.61
C LEU A 154 30.11 4.20 7.66
N VAL A 155 29.16 3.37 8.10
CA VAL A 155 28.66 2.20 7.35
C VAL A 155 28.00 2.62 6.03
N LEU A 156 27.18 3.68 6.03
CA LEU A 156 26.57 4.19 4.80
C LEU A 156 27.63 4.75 3.83
N THR A 157 28.65 5.44 4.31
CA THR A 157 29.73 5.98 3.46
C THR A 157 30.43 4.85 2.70
N PHE A 158 30.92 3.82 3.40
CA PHE A 158 31.58 2.67 2.74
C PHE A 158 30.62 1.86 1.86
N ALA A 159 29.39 1.58 2.33
CA ALA A 159 28.40 0.84 1.55
C ALA A 159 27.97 1.59 0.26
N ARG A 160 27.95 2.93 0.26
CA ARG A 160 27.71 3.75 -0.93
C ARG A 160 28.90 3.72 -1.89
N VAL A 161 30.13 3.92 -1.40
CA VAL A 161 31.35 3.87 -2.26
C VAL A 161 31.47 2.52 -2.98
N ILE A 162 31.25 1.42 -2.26
CA ILE A 162 31.29 0.05 -2.81
C ILE A 162 30.09 -0.20 -3.74
N GLY A 163 28.87 0.11 -3.28
CA GLY A 163 27.64 -0.19 -4.01
C GLY A 163 27.47 0.57 -5.33
N ASN A 164 27.89 1.85 -5.36
CA ASN A 164 27.78 2.77 -6.49
C ASN A 164 29.14 3.01 -7.18
N SER A 165 29.92 1.97 -7.45
CA SER A 165 31.20 2.10 -8.17
C SER A 165 31.04 2.82 -9.53
N ARG A 166 32.07 3.53 -10.01
CA ARG A 166 32.01 4.32 -11.27
C ARG A 166 31.46 3.51 -12.46
N ARG A 167 31.86 2.23 -12.60
CA ARG A 167 31.35 1.31 -13.65
C ARG A 167 29.85 1.05 -13.52
N ARG A 168 29.29 1.04 -12.30
CA ARG A 168 27.85 0.88 -12.06
C ARG A 168 27.07 2.18 -12.31
N LEU A 169 27.60 3.34 -11.92
CA LEU A 169 26.95 4.62 -12.24
C LEU A 169 26.94 4.89 -13.74
N ARG A 170 28.07 4.74 -14.44
CA ARG A 170 28.15 4.94 -15.90
C ARG A 170 27.18 4.02 -16.67
N ARG A 171 27.06 2.75 -16.27
CA ARG A 171 26.03 1.84 -16.82
C ARG A 171 24.61 2.34 -16.58
N PHE A 172 24.31 2.82 -15.37
CA PHE A 172 22.98 3.29 -15.01
C PHE A 172 22.61 4.62 -15.69
N ALA A 173 23.58 5.51 -15.87
CA ALA A 173 23.43 6.75 -16.63
C ALA A 173 23.19 6.48 -18.13
N ALA A 174 23.87 5.48 -18.69
CA ALA A 174 23.80 5.09 -20.10
C ALA A 174 22.63 4.17 -20.48
N MET A 175 21.67 3.92 -19.57
CA MET A 175 20.41 3.29 -19.96
C MET A 175 19.59 4.29 -20.80
N ASP A 176 18.94 3.83 -21.87
CA ASP A 176 17.96 4.66 -22.59
C ASP A 176 16.76 4.94 -21.68
N THR A 177 16.37 6.21 -21.62
CA THR A 177 15.25 6.71 -20.80
C THR A 177 14.37 7.71 -21.56
N SER A 178 14.46 7.72 -22.89
CA SER A 178 13.60 8.50 -23.79
C SER A 178 12.09 8.31 -23.53
N GLY A 179 11.68 7.13 -23.06
CA GLY A 179 10.30 6.82 -22.65
C GLY A 179 9.95 7.08 -21.17
N ILE A 180 10.81 7.71 -20.36
CA ILE A 180 10.46 8.06 -18.97
C ILE A 180 9.63 9.35 -18.94
N ILE A 181 8.45 9.29 -18.32
CA ILE A 181 7.58 10.44 -18.12
C ILE A 181 7.58 10.79 -16.61
N PRO A 182 8.14 11.95 -16.20
CA PRO A 182 8.13 12.35 -14.80
C PRO A 182 6.70 12.66 -14.31
N PRO A 183 6.40 12.40 -13.02
CA PRO A 183 5.11 12.79 -12.45
C PRO A 183 4.95 14.31 -12.40
N PRO A 184 3.71 14.82 -12.40
CA PRO A 184 3.44 16.24 -12.29
C PRO A 184 3.90 16.77 -10.91
N PRO A 185 4.42 18.01 -10.86
CA PRO A 185 4.78 18.66 -9.61
C PRO A 185 3.52 19.06 -8.82
N LEU A 186 3.52 18.80 -7.51
CA LEU A 186 2.44 19.20 -6.59
C LEU A 186 2.58 20.66 -6.16
N GLU A 187 3.72 20.99 -5.54
CA GLU A 187 4.14 22.36 -5.29
C GLU A 187 4.56 23.00 -6.64
N PRO A 188 4.29 24.29 -6.92
CA PRO A 188 4.89 24.99 -8.06
C PRO A 188 6.44 24.96 -8.01
N PRO A 189 7.13 25.26 -9.12
CA PRO A 189 8.57 25.52 -9.07
C PRO A 189 8.88 26.78 -8.24
N PRO A 190 10.13 26.97 -7.76
CA PRO A 190 10.56 28.25 -7.17
C PRO A 190 10.37 29.40 -8.18
N PRO A 191 10.19 30.65 -7.71
CA PRO A 191 9.71 31.77 -8.52
C PRO A 191 10.51 32.00 -9.80
N ASP A 192 11.82 31.81 -9.77
CA ASP A 192 12.76 31.94 -10.89
C ASP A 192 12.47 31.00 -12.08
N ASN A 193 11.56 30.03 -11.91
CA ASN A 193 11.12 29.06 -12.93
C ASN A 193 9.59 29.02 -13.10
N VAL A 194 8.86 30.03 -12.62
CA VAL A 194 7.42 30.19 -12.88
C VAL A 194 7.24 31.00 -14.17
N PRO A 195 6.54 30.50 -15.20
CA PRO A 195 6.19 31.32 -16.38
C PRO A 195 5.38 32.54 -15.93
N GLU A 196 5.79 33.75 -16.35
CA GLU A 196 5.26 35.03 -15.80
C GLU A 196 3.74 35.11 -15.73
N ARG A 197 3.03 34.47 -16.69
CA ARG A 197 1.60 34.18 -16.58
C ARG A 197 1.29 32.78 -17.11
N VAL A 198 0.93 31.87 -16.21
CA VAL A 198 0.01 30.77 -16.56
C VAL A 198 -1.39 31.38 -16.66
N PRO A 199 -2.11 31.26 -17.79
CA PRO A 199 -3.46 31.82 -17.91
C PRO A 199 -4.41 31.22 -16.87
N ALA A 200 -5.31 32.03 -16.29
CA ALA A 200 -6.21 31.60 -15.22
C ALA A 200 -7.02 30.33 -15.59
N ALA A 201 -7.53 30.27 -16.82
CA ALA A 201 -8.26 29.12 -17.37
C ALA A 201 -7.42 27.82 -17.52
N MET A 202 -6.11 27.84 -17.25
CA MET A 202 -5.30 26.62 -17.13
C MET A 202 -5.14 26.14 -15.69
N LEU A 203 -5.40 26.99 -14.69
CA LEU A 203 -5.21 26.65 -13.27
C LEU A 203 -6.32 25.70 -12.78
N ASP A 204 -7.58 26.09 -13.00
CA ASP A 204 -8.78 25.46 -12.40
C ASP A 204 -8.93 23.96 -12.69
N SER A 205 -8.34 23.47 -13.79
CA SER A 205 -8.47 22.09 -14.25
C SER A 205 -7.14 21.32 -14.34
N THR A 206 -6.08 21.84 -13.69
CA THR A 206 -4.71 21.27 -13.72
C THR A 206 -4.64 19.79 -13.34
N ARG A 207 -5.50 19.28 -12.43
CA ARG A 207 -5.52 17.86 -12.06
C ARG A 207 -5.86 16.98 -13.26
N TRP A 208 -6.96 17.28 -13.97
CA TRP A 208 -7.43 16.49 -15.10
C TRP A 208 -6.40 16.50 -16.24
N ARG A 209 -5.85 17.67 -16.61
CA ARG A 209 -4.78 17.79 -17.64
C ARG A 209 -3.57 16.88 -17.34
N ASN A 210 -3.16 16.83 -16.08
CA ASN A 210 -2.07 15.97 -15.64
C ASN A 210 -2.46 14.49 -15.58
N ALA A 211 -3.72 14.19 -15.25
CA ALA A 211 -4.22 12.82 -15.15
C ALA A 211 -4.23 12.09 -16.51
N TYR A 212 -4.38 12.81 -17.64
CA TYR A 212 -4.28 12.28 -19.01
C TYR A 212 -2.83 12.12 -19.54
N ARG A 213 -1.80 12.34 -18.72
CA ARG A 213 -0.39 12.08 -19.05
C ARG A 213 -0.07 10.59 -18.93
N VAL A 214 -0.40 9.85 -19.98
CA VAL A 214 -0.05 8.43 -20.18
C VAL A 214 1.07 8.29 -21.21
N PRO A 215 1.79 7.15 -21.25
CA PRO A 215 2.75 6.86 -22.31
C PRO A 215 2.07 6.91 -23.69
N PRO A 216 2.77 7.42 -24.73
CA PRO A 216 2.18 7.59 -26.05
C PRO A 216 1.80 6.24 -26.65
N ASP A 217 0.71 6.26 -27.43
CA ASP A 217 0.29 5.14 -28.25
C ASP A 217 0.84 5.30 -29.68
N PRO A 218 1.86 4.54 -30.11
CA PRO A 218 2.27 4.51 -31.52
C PRO A 218 1.14 4.30 -32.55
N ARG A 219 0.00 3.70 -32.21
CA ARG A 219 -1.16 3.63 -33.13
C ARG A 219 -1.86 4.98 -33.33
N ALA A 220 -1.72 5.92 -32.39
CA ALA A 220 -2.35 7.24 -32.50
C ALA A 220 -1.78 8.08 -33.67
N ALA A 221 -0.61 7.74 -34.19
CA ALA A 221 -0.05 8.33 -35.40
C ALA A 221 -0.54 7.66 -36.71
N THR A 222 -1.25 6.53 -36.61
CA THR A 222 -1.76 5.75 -37.76
C THR A 222 -3.27 5.64 -37.81
N ARG A 223 -4.01 6.14 -36.81
CA ARG A 223 -5.47 6.26 -36.88
C ARG A 223 -5.87 7.53 -37.62
N SER A 224 -6.90 7.45 -38.46
CA SER A 224 -7.60 8.61 -38.99
C SER A 224 -8.48 9.27 -37.89
N ALA A 225 -9.06 10.43 -38.18
CA ALA A 225 -10.08 11.04 -37.31
C ALA A 225 -11.40 10.22 -37.31
N GLU A 226 -11.68 9.53 -38.42
CA GLU A 226 -12.89 8.75 -38.71
C GLU A 226 -12.89 7.38 -38.01
N ASP A 227 -11.72 6.85 -37.62
CA ASP A 227 -11.50 5.50 -37.07
C ASP A 227 -12.14 5.22 -35.69
N GLY A 228 -13.16 5.97 -35.27
CA GLY A 228 -13.87 5.76 -34.00
C GLY A 228 -13.05 6.04 -32.72
N GLY A 229 -11.73 6.17 -32.80
CA GLY A 229 -10.81 6.36 -31.66
C GLY A 229 -10.42 5.05 -30.97
N PRO A 230 -9.63 5.11 -29.87
CA PRO A 230 -9.11 3.89 -29.26
C PRO A 230 -10.21 3.03 -28.64
N VAL A 231 -10.13 1.71 -28.83
CA VAL A 231 -11.09 0.72 -28.31
C VAL A 231 -10.48 -0.04 -27.13
N ALA A 232 -11.23 -0.16 -26.03
CA ALA A 232 -10.80 -0.88 -24.83
C ALA A 232 -11.79 -1.94 -24.35
N VAL A 233 -11.27 -3.10 -23.97
CA VAL A 233 -12.00 -4.15 -23.24
C VAL A 233 -11.49 -4.18 -21.81
N CYS A 234 -12.38 -3.94 -20.85
CA CYS A 234 -12.09 -3.82 -19.43
C CYS A 234 -12.62 -5.04 -18.66
N LEU A 235 -11.72 -5.76 -17.99
CA LEU A 235 -11.99 -6.99 -17.26
C LEU A 235 -11.82 -6.75 -15.75
N SER A 236 -12.94 -6.67 -15.03
CA SER A 236 -13.00 -6.26 -13.63
C SER A 236 -12.37 -7.23 -12.62
N GLY A 237 -12.17 -6.75 -11.39
CA GLY A 237 -11.63 -7.50 -10.27
C GLY A 237 -12.67 -8.31 -9.49
N GLY A 238 -12.20 -9.41 -8.89
CA GLY A 238 -13.09 -10.38 -8.25
C GLY A 238 -12.54 -11.79 -8.05
N GLY A 239 -11.23 -12.03 -8.19
CA GLY A 239 -10.66 -13.37 -8.07
C GLY A 239 -11.14 -14.34 -9.15
N VAL A 240 -11.17 -15.64 -8.82
CA VAL A 240 -11.61 -16.70 -9.75
C VAL A 240 -13.01 -16.47 -10.33
N ARG A 241 -13.93 -15.86 -9.56
CA ARG A 241 -15.27 -15.46 -10.04
C ARG A 241 -15.17 -14.57 -11.28
N SER A 242 -14.40 -13.49 -11.20
CA SER A 242 -14.24 -12.58 -12.33
C SER A 242 -13.42 -13.23 -13.46
N ALA A 243 -12.41 -14.04 -13.14
CA ALA A 243 -11.67 -14.79 -14.15
C ALA A 243 -12.59 -15.67 -15.01
N SER A 244 -13.53 -16.41 -14.38
CA SER A 244 -14.52 -17.23 -15.09
C SER A 244 -15.45 -16.38 -15.97
N VAL A 245 -16.03 -15.29 -15.46
CA VAL A 245 -16.90 -14.41 -16.25
C VAL A 245 -16.12 -13.76 -17.41
N ALA A 246 -14.92 -13.25 -17.14
CA ALA A 246 -14.04 -12.66 -18.14
C ALA A 246 -13.65 -13.66 -19.25
N LEU A 247 -13.42 -14.94 -18.90
CA LEU A 247 -13.12 -16.00 -19.87
C LEU A 247 -14.27 -16.19 -20.85
N GLY A 248 -15.50 -16.35 -20.36
CA GLY A 248 -16.68 -16.45 -21.22
C GLY A 248 -16.92 -15.20 -22.05
N ALA A 249 -16.78 -14.01 -21.45
CA ALA A 249 -16.99 -12.75 -22.14
C ALA A 249 -15.97 -12.54 -23.27
N VAL A 250 -14.69 -12.87 -23.04
CA VAL A 250 -13.62 -12.82 -24.06
C VAL A 250 -13.83 -13.85 -25.17
N GLN A 251 -14.42 -15.02 -24.88
CA GLN A 251 -14.80 -16.00 -25.90
C GLN A 251 -15.87 -15.44 -26.86
N ALA A 252 -16.92 -14.81 -26.34
CA ALA A 252 -18.01 -14.25 -27.15
C ALA A 252 -17.66 -12.91 -27.83
N LEU A 253 -16.87 -12.07 -27.17
CA LEU A 253 -16.35 -10.80 -27.69
C LEU A 253 -15.04 -10.94 -28.48
N ARG A 254 -14.66 -12.16 -28.89
CA ARG A 254 -13.39 -12.40 -29.60
C ARG A 254 -13.12 -11.46 -30.79
N PRO A 255 -14.09 -11.09 -31.66
CA PRO A 255 -13.86 -10.10 -32.72
C PRO A 255 -13.44 -8.73 -32.15
N VAL A 256 -14.21 -8.21 -31.19
CA VAL A 256 -13.93 -6.94 -30.50
C VAL A 256 -12.57 -6.97 -29.78
N VAL A 257 -12.23 -8.08 -29.13
CA VAL A 257 -10.92 -8.26 -28.47
C VAL A 257 -9.78 -8.28 -29.50
N LYS A 258 -10.00 -8.85 -30.70
CA LYS A 258 -9.02 -8.87 -31.80
C LYS A 258 -8.74 -7.49 -32.38
N GLU A 259 -9.72 -6.60 -32.38
CA GLU A 259 -9.61 -5.23 -32.91
C GLU A 259 -9.27 -4.18 -31.83
N ALA A 260 -9.43 -4.52 -30.55
CA ALA A 260 -9.12 -3.62 -29.44
C ALA A 260 -7.65 -3.14 -29.41
N ASP A 261 -7.45 -1.92 -28.91
CA ASP A 261 -6.14 -1.35 -28.61
C ASP A 261 -5.64 -1.75 -27.23
N TYR A 262 -6.56 -1.91 -26.28
CA TYR A 262 -6.26 -2.20 -24.88
C TYR A 262 -7.15 -3.31 -24.33
N VAL A 263 -6.52 -4.34 -23.74
CA VAL A 263 -7.18 -5.24 -22.77
C VAL A 263 -6.73 -4.78 -21.39
N ILE A 264 -7.58 -4.01 -20.72
CA ILE A 264 -7.33 -3.48 -19.38
C ILE A 264 -7.96 -4.43 -18.36
N SER A 265 -7.20 -4.77 -17.34
CA SER A 265 -7.57 -5.84 -16.42
C SER A 265 -7.25 -5.48 -14.97
N VAL A 266 -8.17 -5.83 -14.08
CA VAL A 266 -8.00 -5.71 -12.64
C VAL A 266 -8.15 -7.09 -12.02
N SER A 267 -7.23 -7.47 -11.13
CA SER A 267 -7.39 -8.60 -10.23
C SER A 267 -7.78 -9.91 -10.93
N GLY A 268 -8.98 -10.43 -10.67
CA GLY A 268 -9.53 -11.63 -11.31
C GLY A 268 -9.60 -11.57 -12.84
N GLY A 269 -9.98 -10.43 -13.43
CA GLY A 269 -9.91 -10.22 -14.88
C GLY A 269 -8.47 -10.28 -15.41
N GLY A 270 -7.51 -9.93 -14.57
CA GLY A 270 -6.08 -10.10 -14.82
C GLY A 270 -5.65 -11.56 -14.99
N TYR A 271 -6.36 -12.53 -14.38
CA TYR A 271 -6.03 -13.94 -14.55
C TYR A 271 -6.28 -14.38 -16.00
N THR A 272 -7.43 -13.99 -16.57
CA THR A 272 -7.83 -14.29 -17.95
C THR A 272 -7.02 -13.50 -18.96
N ALA A 273 -6.78 -12.21 -18.72
CA ALA A 273 -5.88 -11.39 -19.55
C ALA A 273 -4.45 -11.96 -19.57
N GLY A 274 -3.96 -12.41 -18.40
CA GLY A 274 -2.66 -13.04 -18.23
C GLY A 274 -2.55 -14.42 -18.88
N ALA A 275 -3.64 -15.20 -18.90
CA ALA A 275 -3.71 -16.47 -19.62
C ALA A 275 -3.71 -16.26 -21.13
N LEU A 276 -4.51 -15.30 -21.63
CA LEU A 276 -4.59 -15.00 -23.05
C LEU A 276 -3.23 -14.56 -23.60
N VAL A 277 -2.57 -13.58 -22.97
CA VAL A 277 -1.27 -13.09 -23.45
C VAL A 277 -0.15 -14.15 -23.35
N GLN A 278 -0.15 -15.02 -22.34
CA GLN A 278 0.83 -16.11 -22.22
C GLN A 278 0.57 -17.28 -23.18
N ALA A 279 -0.68 -17.55 -23.57
CA ALA A 279 -0.98 -18.54 -24.59
C ALA A 279 -0.48 -18.11 -26.00
N LEU A 280 -0.36 -16.80 -26.24
CA LEU A 280 -0.11 -16.21 -27.55
C LEU A 280 1.30 -15.64 -27.74
N THR A 281 2.08 -15.47 -26.67
CA THR A 281 3.35 -14.74 -26.77
C THR A 281 4.44 -15.55 -27.48
N ARG A 282 5.30 -14.84 -28.24
CA ARG A 282 6.58 -15.37 -28.73
C ARG A 282 7.70 -15.27 -27.69
N GLY A 283 7.44 -14.65 -26.53
CA GLY A 283 8.39 -14.58 -25.43
C GLY A 283 8.84 -15.98 -24.97
N GLY A 284 10.16 -16.16 -24.85
CA GLY A 284 10.78 -17.41 -24.37
C GLY A 284 11.09 -18.44 -25.46
N SER A 285 10.73 -18.20 -26.72
CA SER A 285 11.03 -19.11 -27.85
C SER A 285 12.23 -18.64 -28.67
N GLU A 286 13.11 -19.57 -29.05
CA GLU A 286 14.26 -19.33 -29.92
C GLU A 286 13.85 -19.31 -31.41
N ASP A 287 12.94 -20.20 -31.81
CA ASP A 287 12.22 -20.14 -33.09
C ASP A 287 10.70 -20.33 -32.88
N PRO A 288 9.93 -19.22 -32.84
CA PRO A 288 8.47 -19.25 -32.72
C PRO A 288 7.72 -19.94 -33.86
N ARG A 289 8.38 -20.31 -34.97
CA ARG A 289 7.76 -21.00 -36.11
C ARG A 289 7.86 -22.52 -36.01
N THR A 290 8.84 -23.06 -35.27
CA THR A 290 9.09 -24.51 -35.16
C THR A 290 8.88 -25.07 -33.76
N ASP A 291 8.68 -24.23 -32.74
CA ASP A 291 8.44 -24.70 -31.35
C ASP A 291 7.14 -25.51 -31.17
N GLY A 292 6.21 -25.47 -32.13
CA GLY A 292 4.97 -26.25 -32.13
C GLY A 292 3.89 -25.75 -31.15
N VAL A 293 4.02 -24.50 -30.69
CA VAL A 293 3.02 -23.81 -29.86
C VAL A 293 1.97 -23.14 -30.73
N ASP A 294 0.69 -23.43 -30.49
CA ASP A 294 -0.41 -22.77 -31.19
C ASP A 294 -0.65 -21.37 -30.61
N ARG A 295 -0.36 -20.36 -31.43
CA ARG A 295 -0.54 -18.93 -31.14
C ARG A 295 -1.73 -18.31 -31.87
N ASN A 296 -2.60 -19.12 -32.47
CA ASN A 296 -3.75 -18.62 -33.22
C ASN A 296 -4.73 -17.87 -32.30
N PRO A 297 -5.04 -16.59 -32.56
CA PRO A 297 -5.94 -15.76 -31.75
C PRO A 297 -7.39 -16.24 -31.78
N ASP A 298 -7.76 -17.13 -32.71
CA ASP A 298 -9.07 -17.77 -32.77
C ASP A 298 -9.14 -19.06 -31.92
N ASN A 299 -8.00 -19.75 -31.74
CA ASN A 299 -7.92 -20.96 -30.93
C ASN A 299 -7.64 -20.67 -29.44
N ALA A 300 -6.90 -19.59 -29.13
CA ALA A 300 -6.49 -19.28 -27.76
C ALA A 300 -7.70 -19.08 -26.83
N LEU A 301 -7.77 -19.88 -25.76
CA LEU A 301 -8.92 -19.93 -24.83
C LEU A 301 -10.27 -20.21 -25.51
N ALA A 302 -10.33 -20.85 -26.68
CA ALA A 302 -11.58 -21.24 -27.32
C ALA A 302 -12.39 -22.24 -26.46
N PRO A 303 -13.73 -22.24 -26.50
CA PRO A 303 -14.55 -23.22 -25.80
C PRO A 303 -14.19 -24.66 -26.22
N GLY A 304 -13.93 -25.54 -25.26
CA GLY A 304 -13.46 -26.91 -25.52
C GLY A 304 -12.00 -27.02 -25.97
N GLY A 305 -11.29 -25.90 -26.15
CA GLY A 305 -9.86 -25.88 -26.45
C GLY A 305 -9.01 -26.31 -25.24
N VAL A 306 -7.86 -26.93 -25.49
CA VAL A 306 -7.07 -27.60 -24.43
C VAL A 306 -6.61 -26.68 -23.30
N VAL A 307 -6.37 -25.39 -23.59
CA VAL A 307 -6.05 -24.40 -22.55
C VAL A 307 -7.26 -24.09 -21.67
N GLU A 308 -8.47 -24.00 -22.25
CA GLU A 308 -9.71 -23.79 -21.51
C GLU A 308 -10.04 -24.98 -20.60
N ASP A 309 -9.89 -26.20 -21.12
CA ASP A 309 -10.02 -27.42 -20.32
C ASP A 309 -8.98 -27.52 -19.20
N HIS A 310 -7.75 -27.02 -19.40
CA HIS A 310 -6.78 -26.91 -18.32
C HIS A 310 -7.20 -25.88 -17.27
N LEU A 311 -7.66 -24.68 -17.66
CA LEU A 311 -8.19 -23.68 -16.71
C LEU A 311 -9.33 -24.29 -15.87
N ARG A 312 -10.26 -24.97 -16.54
CA ARG A 312 -11.42 -25.68 -15.96
C ARG A 312 -10.99 -26.67 -14.88
N ARG A 313 -10.11 -27.62 -15.22
CA ARG A 313 -9.55 -28.63 -14.30
C ARG A 313 -8.68 -28.06 -13.17
N HIS A 314 -8.18 -26.82 -13.28
CA HIS A 314 -7.31 -26.19 -12.27
C HIS A 314 -7.93 -24.96 -11.58
N SER A 315 -9.23 -24.74 -11.77
CA SER A 315 -10.01 -23.62 -11.22
C SER A 315 -9.92 -23.50 -9.69
N SER A 316 -9.84 -24.61 -8.95
CA SER A 316 -9.57 -24.65 -7.49
C SER A 316 -8.06 -24.53 -7.17
N TYR A 317 -7.41 -23.48 -7.68
CA TYR A 317 -5.94 -23.40 -7.79
C TYR A 317 -5.19 -23.33 -6.44
N LEU A 318 -5.74 -22.68 -5.41
CA LEU A 318 -5.02 -22.45 -4.14
C LEU A 318 -4.69 -23.73 -3.38
N ALA A 319 -5.71 -24.57 -3.13
CA ALA A 319 -5.59 -25.73 -2.25
C ALA A 319 -6.56 -26.87 -2.60
N SER A 320 -6.53 -27.33 -3.86
CA SER A 320 -7.34 -28.47 -4.33
C SER A 320 -7.12 -29.82 -3.60
N THR A 321 -6.16 -29.91 -2.67
CA THR A 321 -5.91 -31.09 -1.83
C THR A 321 -5.42 -30.67 -0.44
N ALA A 322 -5.62 -31.53 0.56
CA ALA A 322 -5.15 -31.30 1.94
C ALA A 322 -3.65 -31.01 2.01
N GLY A 323 -2.81 -31.71 1.23
CA GLY A 323 -1.37 -31.43 1.16
C GLY A 323 -1.02 -30.03 0.64
N LYS A 324 -1.79 -29.49 -0.32
CA LYS A 324 -1.62 -28.10 -0.78
C LYS A 324 -2.01 -27.10 0.31
N LEU A 325 -3.04 -27.39 1.11
CA LEU A 325 -3.46 -26.57 2.25
C LEU A 325 -2.41 -26.58 3.38
N VAL A 326 -1.89 -27.76 3.75
CA VAL A 326 -0.82 -27.90 4.74
C VAL A 326 0.44 -27.14 4.31
N LEU A 327 0.81 -27.19 3.03
CA LEU A 327 1.92 -26.39 2.50
C LEU A 327 1.66 -24.88 2.60
N ALA A 328 0.44 -24.41 2.31
CA ALA A 328 0.08 -22.99 2.46
C ALA A 328 0.18 -22.54 3.93
N LEU A 329 -0.34 -23.34 4.86
CA LEU A 329 -0.27 -23.08 6.30
C LEU A 329 1.17 -23.12 6.83
N ALA A 330 2.00 -24.06 6.37
CA ALA A 330 3.41 -24.14 6.72
C ALA A 330 4.21 -22.93 6.21
N LEU A 331 3.89 -22.41 5.02
CA LEU A 331 4.52 -21.21 4.47
C LEU A 331 4.09 -19.93 5.22
N LEU A 332 2.82 -19.84 5.65
CA LEU A 332 2.34 -18.78 6.55
C LEU A 332 3.02 -18.86 7.93
N ALA A 333 3.09 -20.05 8.52
CA ALA A 333 3.78 -20.27 9.80
C ALA A 333 5.26 -19.87 9.70
N ARG A 334 5.96 -20.26 8.62
CA ARG A 334 7.34 -19.83 8.33
C ARG A 334 7.46 -18.30 8.21
N GLY A 335 6.53 -17.64 7.52
CA GLY A 335 6.50 -16.18 7.38
C GLY A 335 6.31 -15.46 8.72
N LEU A 336 5.34 -15.92 9.52
CA LEU A 336 5.05 -15.42 10.86
C LEU A 336 6.20 -15.65 11.85
N ILE A 337 6.79 -16.86 11.87
CA ILE A 337 7.96 -17.19 12.71
C ILE A 337 9.16 -16.34 12.30
N GLY A 338 9.43 -16.17 11.01
CA GLY A 338 10.51 -15.30 10.52
C GLY A 338 10.32 -13.84 10.91
N SER A 339 9.11 -13.30 10.73
CA SER A 339 8.80 -11.92 11.07
C SER A 339 8.85 -11.66 12.58
N LEU A 340 8.25 -12.55 13.40
CA LEU A 340 8.35 -12.46 14.87
C LEU A 340 9.79 -12.64 15.36
N PHE A 341 10.55 -13.57 14.79
CA PHE A 341 11.98 -13.71 15.11
C PHE A 341 12.71 -12.39 14.88
N VAL A 342 12.59 -11.76 13.70
CA VAL A 342 13.32 -10.52 13.40
C VAL A 342 12.80 -9.33 14.23
N LEU A 343 11.52 -9.28 14.59
CA LEU A 343 10.98 -8.21 15.45
C LEU A 343 11.44 -8.35 16.91
N PHE A 344 11.39 -9.56 17.49
CA PHE A 344 11.68 -9.79 18.91
C PHE A 344 13.15 -10.03 19.23
N SER A 345 13.94 -10.64 18.33
CA SER A 345 15.39 -10.76 18.53
C SER A 345 16.09 -9.39 18.60
N GLY A 346 15.57 -8.38 17.88
CA GLY A 346 16.00 -7.00 18.03
C GLY A 346 15.80 -6.44 19.46
N ALA A 347 14.74 -6.85 20.16
CA ALA A 347 14.52 -6.48 21.57
C ALA A 347 15.61 -7.07 22.48
N VAL A 348 15.97 -8.34 22.26
CA VAL A 348 17.03 -9.03 23.03
C VAL A 348 18.39 -8.37 22.79
N VAL A 349 18.77 -8.17 21.52
CA VAL A 349 20.09 -7.63 21.14
C VAL A 349 20.26 -6.20 21.65
N VAL A 350 19.27 -5.32 21.42
CA VAL A 350 19.33 -3.94 21.93
C VAL A 350 19.21 -3.91 23.45
N GLY A 351 18.40 -4.79 24.05
CA GLY A 351 18.24 -4.89 25.50
C GLY A 351 19.54 -5.27 26.21
N VAL A 352 20.24 -6.32 25.77
CA VAL A 352 21.54 -6.71 26.36
C VAL A 352 22.59 -5.62 26.16
N LEU A 353 22.65 -4.96 24.99
CA LEU A 353 23.58 -3.83 24.77
C LEU A 353 23.28 -2.63 25.67
N VAL A 354 22.01 -2.37 25.97
CA VAL A 354 21.59 -1.33 26.94
C VAL A 354 21.87 -1.79 28.37
N GLY A 355 21.71 -3.07 28.71
CA GLY A 355 22.13 -3.65 29.99
C GLY A 355 23.64 -3.51 30.22
N ALA A 356 24.45 -3.73 29.19
CA ALA A 356 25.90 -3.49 29.22
C ALA A 356 26.23 -2.00 29.47
N PHE A 357 25.49 -1.09 28.82
CA PHE A 357 25.62 0.35 29.06
C PHE A 357 25.34 0.71 30.53
N TYR A 358 24.27 0.21 31.16
CA TYR A 358 24.01 0.45 32.59
C TYR A 358 24.98 -0.26 33.53
N ALA A 359 25.63 -1.35 33.08
CA ALA A 359 26.70 -2.00 33.84
C ALA A 359 27.97 -1.14 33.89
N ALA A 360 28.33 -0.47 32.78
CA ALA A 360 29.49 0.42 32.70
C ALA A 360 29.21 1.85 33.18
N VAL A 361 27.99 2.35 32.96
CA VAL A 361 27.57 3.74 33.22
C VAL A 361 26.25 3.71 34.03
N PRO A 362 26.29 3.66 35.36
CA PRO A 362 25.11 3.47 36.22
C PRO A 362 24.27 4.75 36.39
N VAL A 363 23.81 5.35 35.28
CA VAL A 363 22.95 6.55 35.27
C VAL A 363 21.67 6.36 36.12
N THR A 364 21.17 5.14 36.19
CA THR A 364 20.17 4.70 37.17
C THR A 364 20.46 3.25 37.54
N ARG A 365 20.38 2.92 38.83
CA ARG A 365 20.68 1.57 39.33
C ARG A 365 19.52 0.63 38.99
N LEU A 366 19.67 -0.15 37.93
CA LEU A 366 18.64 -1.10 37.47
C LEU A 366 18.35 -2.21 38.49
N SER A 367 17.07 -2.58 38.60
CA SER A 367 16.63 -3.78 39.31
C SER A 367 16.99 -5.04 38.51
N HIS A 368 17.44 -6.09 39.20
CA HIS A 368 17.82 -7.37 38.61
C HIS A 368 16.62 -8.32 38.51
N VAL A 369 16.69 -9.34 37.65
CA VAL A 369 15.72 -10.46 37.65
C VAL A 369 16.01 -11.36 38.85
N ALA A 370 14.99 -11.68 39.65
CA ALA A 370 15.13 -12.58 40.80
C ALA A 370 15.41 -14.02 40.36
N ALA A 371 16.25 -14.74 41.12
CA ALA A 371 16.50 -16.16 40.92
C ALA A 371 15.42 -17.01 41.61
N ALA A 372 15.22 -18.25 41.14
CA ALA A 372 14.19 -19.14 41.66
C ALA A 372 14.37 -19.37 43.17
N GLY A 373 13.33 -19.10 43.95
CA GLY A 373 13.34 -19.25 45.41
C GLY A 373 14.03 -18.10 46.18
N SER A 374 14.42 -17.00 45.53
CA SER A 374 14.91 -15.80 46.24
C SER A 374 13.75 -14.90 46.67
N ASP A 375 13.51 -14.83 47.98
CA ASP A 375 12.39 -14.10 48.63
C ASP A 375 12.60 -12.57 48.66
N SER A 376 13.05 -12.01 47.53
CA SER A 376 13.59 -10.65 47.42
C SER A 376 12.59 -9.67 46.80
N SER A 377 12.25 -8.62 47.54
CA SER A 377 11.33 -7.58 47.09
C SER A 377 11.96 -6.69 46.01
N VAL A 378 11.51 -6.85 44.76
CA VAL A 378 11.98 -6.04 43.62
C VAL A 378 11.67 -4.57 43.87
N SER A 379 12.71 -3.83 44.25
CA SER A 379 12.65 -2.40 44.55
C SER A 379 12.70 -1.55 43.27
N TYR A 380 12.00 -0.41 43.29
CA TYR A 380 11.98 0.52 42.16
C TYR A 380 13.38 1.15 41.95
N PRO A 381 13.88 1.24 40.71
CA PRO A 381 15.20 1.80 40.42
C PRO A 381 15.17 3.33 40.52
N VAL A 382 15.41 3.84 41.72
CA VAL A 382 15.45 5.29 41.99
C VAL A 382 16.62 5.94 41.24
N PRO A 383 16.39 6.95 40.37
CA PRO A 383 17.46 7.71 39.75
C PRO A 383 18.23 8.53 40.78
N HIS A 384 19.56 8.61 40.64
CA HIS A 384 20.38 9.45 41.51
C HIS A 384 20.08 10.95 41.27
N ALA A 385 20.15 11.77 42.32
CA ALA A 385 19.71 13.17 42.25
C ALA A 385 20.40 14.01 41.15
N PRO A 386 21.72 13.88 40.88
CA PRO A 386 22.35 14.52 39.73
C PRO A 386 21.68 14.23 38.38
N ALA A 387 21.22 13.00 38.11
CA ALA A 387 20.51 12.68 36.87
C ALA A 387 19.15 13.40 36.75
N LEU A 388 18.45 13.56 37.89
CA LEU A 388 17.21 14.34 37.94
C LEU A 388 17.47 15.84 37.73
N TYR A 389 18.60 16.36 38.22
CA TYR A 389 19.02 17.74 37.96
C TYR A 389 19.36 17.96 36.48
N GLY A 390 20.10 17.05 35.84
CA GLY A 390 20.43 17.13 34.40
C GLY A 390 19.18 17.13 33.51
N LEU A 391 18.22 16.27 33.82
CA LEU A 391 16.90 16.26 33.16
C LEU A 391 16.09 17.53 33.45
N GLY A 392 16.05 17.97 34.71
CA GLY A 392 15.31 19.16 35.14
C GLY A 392 15.83 20.45 34.52
N VAL A 393 17.15 20.60 34.36
CA VAL A 393 17.76 21.75 33.68
C VAL A 393 17.38 21.76 32.20
N LEU A 394 17.47 20.63 31.48
CA LEU A 394 17.08 20.56 30.07
C LEU A 394 15.58 20.83 29.87
N ALA A 395 14.72 20.26 30.72
CA ALA A 395 13.27 20.52 30.69
C ALA A 395 12.93 21.99 31.03
N GLY A 396 13.63 22.58 32.00
CA GLY A 396 13.51 24.00 32.36
C GLY A 396 13.93 24.92 31.22
N VAL A 397 15.10 24.70 30.62
CA VAL A 397 15.58 25.45 29.45
C VAL A 397 14.62 25.31 28.26
N ALA A 398 14.06 24.12 28.04
CA ALA A 398 13.05 23.89 27.00
C ALA A 398 11.77 24.71 27.25
N CYS A 399 11.23 24.63 28.46
CA CYS A 399 10.00 25.33 28.87
C CYS A 399 10.18 26.85 28.84
N LEU A 400 11.26 27.38 29.43
CA LEU A 400 11.56 28.80 29.46
C LEU A 400 11.87 29.36 28.07
N SER A 401 12.62 28.64 27.23
CA SER A 401 12.86 29.05 25.84
C SER A 401 11.56 29.03 25.02
N TRP A 402 10.67 28.07 25.26
CA TRP A 402 9.37 27.99 24.59
C TRP A 402 8.47 29.15 25.02
N LEU A 403 8.33 29.38 26.33
CA LEU A 403 7.51 30.46 26.88
C LEU A 403 8.01 31.84 26.41
N ALA A 404 9.33 32.09 26.51
CA ALA A 404 9.95 33.31 26.00
C ALA A 404 9.79 33.44 24.47
N GLY A 405 9.85 32.33 23.72
CA GLY A 405 9.57 32.29 22.30
C GLY A 405 8.13 32.68 21.98
N VAL A 406 7.15 32.06 22.64
CA VAL A 406 5.71 32.34 22.47
C VAL A 406 5.39 33.79 22.81
N VAL A 407 5.87 34.29 23.96
CA VAL A 407 5.72 35.69 24.35
C VAL A 407 6.39 36.61 23.34
N LEU A 408 7.61 36.33 22.88
CA LEU A 408 8.24 37.20 21.87
C LEU A 408 7.48 37.18 20.53
N THR A 409 6.82 36.07 20.16
CA THR A 409 5.98 35.99 18.96
C THR A 409 4.62 36.68 19.04
N SER A 410 4.16 37.11 20.23
CA SER A 410 2.99 38.00 20.34
C SER A 410 3.36 39.49 20.35
N TRP A 411 4.65 39.83 20.43
CA TRP A 411 5.16 41.21 20.39
C TRP A 411 6.03 41.51 19.14
N ARG A 412 6.47 40.48 18.41
CA ARG A 412 7.30 40.57 17.19
C ARG A 412 6.94 39.48 16.18
N ASP A 413 7.20 39.75 14.90
CA ASP A 413 7.10 38.76 13.82
C ASP A 413 7.84 37.46 14.17
N GLN A 414 7.16 36.32 13.95
CA GLN A 414 7.71 34.97 14.06
C GLN A 414 8.96 34.76 13.20
N ARG A 415 9.11 35.52 12.11
CA ARG A 415 10.30 35.53 11.24
C ARG A 415 11.50 36.26 11.86
N SER A 416 11.37 36.92 13.00
CA SER A 416 12.52 37.58 13.65
C SER A 416 13.60 36.56 14.06
N LEU A 417 14.87 36.99 14.06
CA LEU A 417 15.98 36.10 14.41
C LEU A 417 15.88 35.59 15.86
N ALA A 418 15.46 36.44 16.80
CA ALA A 418 15.28 36.07 18.20
C ALA A 418 14.17 35.03 18.41
N CYS A 419 12.96 35.20 17.83
CA CYS A 419 11.89 34.20 17.91
C CYS A 419 12.35 32.85 17.36
N ARG A 420 13.03 32.84 16.20
CA ARG A 420 13.54 31.61 15.58
C ARG A 420 14.67 30.95 16.37
N LEU A 421 15.47 31.70 17.13
CA LEU A 421 16.47 31.11 18.03
C LEU A 421 15.79 30.49 19.26
N LEU A 422 14.91 31.23 19.96
CA LEU A 422 14.22 30.74 21.16
C LEU A 422 13.38 29.48 20.89
N LEU A 423 12.63 29.44 19.80
CA LEU A 423 11.85 28.26 19.42
C LEU A 423 12.75 27.08 19.00
N ARG A 424 13.95 27.32 18.48
CA ARG A 424 14.94 26.27 18.18
C ARG A 424 15.65 25.76 19.43
N THR A 425 16.03 26.62 20.38
CA THR A 425 16.59 26.18 21.67
C THR A 425 15.56 25.40 22.47
N ALA A 426 14.29 25.84 22.45
CA ALA A 426 13.17 25.08 23.02
C ALA A 426 13.05 23.67 22.43
N GLN A 427 12.98 23.55 21.09
CA GLN A 427 12.89 22.26 20.40
C GLN A 427 14.11 21.36 20.65
N ALA A 428 15.32 21.94 20.64
CA ALA A 428 16.56 21.20 20.88
C ALA A 428 16.67 20.72 22.34
N ALA A 429 16.39 21.59 23.32
CA ALA A 429 16.40 21.22 24.73
C ALA A 429 15.28 20.22 25.07
N ALA A 430 14.09 20.32 24.45
CA ALA A 430 13.03 19.34 24.60
C ALA A 430 13.42 17.96 24.02
N ALA A 431 14.08 17.93 22.85
CA ALA A 431 14.57 16.70 22.26
C ALA A 431 15.67 16.04 23.10
N LEU A 432 16.60 16.84 23.65
CA LEU A 432 17.62 16.34 24.58
C LEU A 432 17.02 15.88 25.92
N ALA A 433 16.05 16.61 26.47
CA ALA A 433 15.32 16.20 27.67
C ALA A 433 14.58 14.88 27.45
N ALA A 434 13.97 14.67 26.27
CA ALA A 434 13.33 13.41 25.92
C ALA A 434 14.33 12.24 25.80
N VAL A 435 15.52 12.48 25.22
CA VAL A 435 16.62 11.50 25.20
C VAL A 435 17.09 11.16 26.61
N VAL A 436 17.37 12.17 27.45
CA VAL A 436 17.81 11.96 28.83
C VAL A 436 16.73 11.25 29.65
N ALA A 437 15.46 11.63 29.53
CA ALA A 437 14.35 10.94 30.20
C ALA A 437 14.20 9.48 29.75
N ALA A 438 14.50 9.16 28.48
CA ALA A 438 14.45 7.78 27.99
C ALA A 438 15.46 6.88 28.74
N PHE A 439 16.66 7.39 29.04
CA PHE A 439 17.64 6.68 29.86
C PHE A 439 17.33 6.79 31.37
N VAL A 440 17.19 8.00 31.91
CA VAL A 440 17.03 8.22 33.36
C VAL A 440 15.73 7.61 33.92
N LEU A 441 14.66 7.53 33.14
CA LEU A 441 13.33 7.12 33.63
C LEU A 441 12.73 5.92 32.86
N VAL A 442 12.65 6.00 31.53
CA VAL A 442 11.82 5.07 30.75
C VAL A 442 12.40 3.65 30.71
N VAL A 443 13.69 3.50 30.38
CA VAL A 443 14.33 2.18 30.35
C VAL A 443 14.38 1.52 31.75
N PRO A 444 14.78 2.22 32.83
CA PRO A 444 14.66 1.69 34.19
C PRO A 444 13.24 1.29 34.58
N ALA A 445 12.21 2.06 34.21
CA ALA A 445 10.82 1.71 34.48
C ALA A 445 10.35 0.45 33.74
N ILE A 446 10.76 0.26 32.48
CA ILE A 446 10.47 -0.97 31.71
C ILE A 446 11.20 -2.18 32.31
N SER A 447 12.48 -2.03 32.64
CA SER A 447 13.27 -3.06 33.31
C SER A 447 12.64 -3.45 34.65
N TYR A 448 12.25 -2.47 35.46
CA TYR A 448 11.56 -2.67 36.74
C TYR A 448 10.24 -3.42 36.60
N ALA A 449 9.35 -2.94 35.73
CA ALA A 449 8.03 -3.55 35.52
C ALA A 449 8.16 -5.02 35.08
N THR A 450 9.20 -5.32 34.30
CA THR A 450 9.54 -6.69 33.89
C THR A 450 10.01 -7.55 35.06
N CYS A 451 11.00 -7.09 35.85
CA CYS A 451 11.51 -7.83 37.01
C CYS A 451 10.43 -8.04 38.07
N TRP A 452 9.59 -7.03 38.32
CA TRP A 452 8.45 -7.08 39.23
C TRP A 452 7.37 -8.09 38.78
N LEU A 453 7.17 -8.24 37.46
CA LEU A 453 6.22 -9.21 36.91
C LEU A 453 6.75 -10.64 37.07
N TYR A 454 8.00 -10.91 36.68
CA TYR A 454 8.61 -12.24 36.82
C TYR A 454 8.71 -12.70 38.29
N ALA A 455 9.06 -11.79 39.21
CA ALA A 455 9.06 -12.07 40.64
C ALA A 455 7.67 -12.44 41.21
N ARG A 456 6.59 -12.12 40.49
CA ARG A 456 5.21 -12.51 40.85
C ARG A 456 4.71 -13.77 40.14
N THR A 457 5.30 -14.17 39.02
CA THR A 457 4.93 -15.43 38.32
C THR A 457 5.80 -16.62 38.70
N GLY A 458 6.98 -16.39 39.29
CA GLY A 458 7.94 -17.43 39.66
C GLY A 458 8.84 -17.91 38.51
N ASP A 459 8.55 -17.52 37.27
CA ASP A 459 9.37 -17.81 36.09
C ASP A 459 10.71 -17.05 36.17
N SER A 460 11.73 -17.74 36.67
CA SER A 460 12.98 -17.11 37.14
C SER A 460 14.13 -17.16 36.13
N SER A 461 13.83 -17.33 34.84
CA SER A 461 14.85 -17.39 33.78
C SER A 461 14.51 -16.42 32.64
N ALA A 462 15.27 -15.32 32.56
CA ALA A 462 15.07 -14.22 31.61
C ALA A 462 15.16 -14.60 30.10
N ILE A 463 15.37 -15.88 29.80
CA ILE A 463 15.58 -16.45 28.46
C ILE A 463 14.48 -17.46 28.07
N THR A 464 13.63 -17.94 29.00
CA THR A 464 12.51 -18.87 28.70
C THR A 464 11.27 -18.20 28.09
N VAL A 465 11.49 -17.07 27.41
CA VAL A 465 10.52 -16.26 26.65
C VAL A 465 9.66 -17.08 25.66
N GLY A 466 10.13 -18.27 25.26
CA GLY A 466 9.42 -19.19 24.37
C GLY A 466 7.99 -19.54 24.81
N GLY A 467 7.72 -19.71 26.12
CA GLY A 467 6.38 -20.02 26.62
C GLY A 467 5.36 -18.92 26.31
N PRO A 468 5.56 -17.69 26.82
CA PRO A 468 4.71 -16.54 26.50
C PRO A 468 4.66 -16.22 24.99
N LEU A 469 5.76 -16.35 24.25
CA LEU A 469 5.74 -16.16 22.79
C LEU A 469 4.87 -17.19 22.09
N VAL A 470 4.90 -18.47 22.49
CA VAL A 470 4.01 -19.51 21.92
C VAL A 470 2.56 -19.26 22.32
N ALA A 471 2.27 -18.87 23.55
CA ALA A 471 0.91 -18.53 23.98
C ALA A 471 0.34 -17.34 23.16
N VAL A 472 1.12 -16.26 23.01
CA VAL A 472 0.71 -15.10 22.21
C VAL A 472 0.66 -15.43 20.72
N LEU A 473 1.55 -16.28 20.19
CA LEU A 473 1.50 -16.78 18.81
C LEU A 473 0.23 -17.61 18.55
N LEU A 474 -0.18 -18.46 19.49
CA LEU A 474 -1.42 -19.23 19.41
C LEU A 474 -2.65 -18.32 19.52
N SER A 475 -2.67 -17.35 20.44
CA SER A 475 -3.74 -16.36 20.55
C SER A 475 -3.83 -15.46 19.31
N TYR A 476 -2.70 -15.11 18.71
CA TYR A 476 -2.57 -14.37 17.46
C TYR A 476 -3.13 -15.19 16.28
N LEU A 477 -2.70 -16.45 16.14
CA LEU A 477 -3.18 -17.35 15.10
C LEU A 477 -4.68 -17.62 15.23
N ALA A 478 -5.18 -17.84 16.45
CA ALA A 478 -6.60 -17.99 16.73
C ALA A 478 -7.39 -16.70 16.41
N THR A 479 -6.83 -15.52 16.72
CA THR A 479 -7.44 -14.22 16.38
C THR A 479 -7.51 -13.98 14.88
N VAL A 480 -6.42 -14.27 14.16
CA VAL A 480 -6.36 -14.21 12.69
C VAL A 480 -7.38 -15.19 12.10
N ALA A 481 -7.40 -16.43 12.55
CA ALA A 481 -8.36 -17.43 12.09
C ALA A 481 -9.82 -17.02 12.35
N ALA A 482 -10.13 -16.49 13.55
CA ALA A 482 -11.45 -15.98 13.90
C ALA A 482 -11.86 -14.73 13.10
N ALA A 483 -10.90 -13.89 12.69
CA ALA A 483 -11.16 -12.74 11.82
C ALA A 483 -11.57 -13.17 10.40
N PHE A 484 -11.05 -14.31 9.92
CA PHE A 484 -11.33 -14.83 8.57
C PHE A 484 -12.44 -15.90 8.51
N TRP A 485 -12.76 -16.62 9.59
CA TRP A 485 -13.81 -17.65 9.60
C TRP A 485 -15.25 -17.09 9.58
N LYS A 486 -15.71 -16.65 8.41
CA LYS A 486 -17.14 -16.59 8.09
C LYS A 486 -17.66 -18.00 7.77
N LYS A 487 -18.21 -18.72 8.75
CA LYS A 487 -19.24 -19.77 8.47
C LYS A 487 -20.63 -19.12 8.52
N PRO A 488 -21.43 -19.14 7.44
CA PRO A 488 -22.75 -18.47 7.43
C PRO A 488 -23.82 -19.10 8.35
N GLY A 489 -23.66 -20.36 8.77
CA GLY A 489 -24.72 -21.11 9.47
C GLY A 489 -24.87 -20.81 10.97
N SER A 490 -23.81 -20.99 11.76
CA SER A 490 -23.90 -21.09 13.24
C SER A 490 -24.33 -19.80 13.95
N VAL A 491 -24.20 -18.64 13.31
CA VAL A 491 -24.70 -17.36 13.86
C VAL A 491 -26.23 -17.36 13.94
N ARG A 492 -26.94 -18.16 13.14
CA ARG A 492 -28.40 -18.25 13.16
C ARG A 492 -28.91 -18.87 14.46
N GLU A 493 -28.37 -20.01 14.89
CA GLU A 493 -28.76 -20.66 16.16
C GLU A 493 -28.46 -19.79 17.38
N PHE A 494 -27.30 -19.12 17.41
CA PHE A 494 -26.94 -18.22 18.51
C PHE A 494 -27.87 -16.99 18.55
N ARG A 495 -28.31 -16.49 17.38
CA ARG A 495 -29.28 -15.41 17.26
C ARG A 495 -30.72 -15.84 17.64
N GLU A 496 -31.10 -17.10 17.44
CA GLU A 496 -32.37 -17.63 17.93
C GLU A 496 -32.40 -17.64 19.47
N ARG A 497 -31.37 -18.19 20.12
CA ARG A 497 -31.26 -18.19 21.60
C ARG A 497 -31.11 -16.78 22.20
N GLY A 498 -30.55 -15.83 21.45
CA GLY A 498 -30.39 -14.44 21.89
C GLY A 498 -31.66 -13.59 21.98
N LYS A 499 -32.80 -14.05 21.44
CA LYS A 499 -34.05 -13.25 21.37
C LYS A 499 -34.71 -12.94 22.72
N ALA A 500 -34.30 -13.61 23.81
CA ALA A 500 -34.91 -13.45 25.14
C ALA A 500 -34.35 -12.29 25.98
N ALA A 501 -33.24 -11.66 25.59
CA ALA A 501 -32.59 -10.57 26.35
C ALA A 501 -32.70 -9.22 25.62
N ARG A 502 -33.11 -8.17 26.34
CA ARG A 502 -33.42 -6.85 25.75
C ARG A 502 -32.22 -5.89 25.66
N SER A 503 -32.03 -5.38 24.44
CA SER A 503 -31.77 -3.95 24.12
C SER A 503 -30.41 -3.29 24.43
N THR A 504 -30.16 -2.25 23.62
CA THR A 504 -29.05 -1.26 23.69
C THR A 504 -27.65 -1.73 23.29
N ALA A 505 -26.95 -0.86 22.56
CA ALA A 505 -25.53 -0.96 22.19
C ALA A 505 -25.05 -2.31 21.60
N THR A 506 -25.65 -2.77 20.49
CA THR A 506 -24.94 -3.70 19.59
C THR A 506 -23.74 -2.98 18.97
N THR A 507 -22.55 -3.15 19.55
CA THR A 507 -21.31 -2.66 18.95
C THR A 507 -21.15 -3.28 17.56
N PRO A 508 -20.89 -2.48 16.50
CA PRO A 508 -20.71 -3.04 15.17
C PRO A 508 -19.62 -4.10 15.16
N ALA A 509 -19.79 -5.19 14.41
CA ALA A 509 -18.81 -6.26 14.34
C ALA A 509 -17.41 -5.80 13.84
N SER A 510 -17.33 -4.64 13.18
CA SER A 510 -16.08 -3.93 12.88
C SER A 510 -15.39 -3.35 14.12
N VAL A 511 -16.14 -2.82 15.10
CA VAL A 511 -15.61 -2.25 16.36
C VAL A 511 -15.11 -3.36 17.29
N LEU A 512 -15.84 -4.47 17.43
CA LEU A 512 -15.36 -5.60 18.23
C LEU A 512 -14.05 -6.18 17.65
N ARG A 513 -13.95 -6.27 16.32
CA ARG A 513 -12.70 -6.65 15.65
C ARG A 513 -11.59 -5.62 15.90
N LEU A 514 -11.88 -4.33 15.72
CA LEU A 514 -10.94 -3.23 15.98
C LEU A 514 -10.32 -3.36 17.37
N LEU A 515 -11.15 -3.49 18.40
CA LEU A 515 -10.71 -3.69 19.77
C LEU A 515 -9.85 -4.97 19.92
N LEU A 516 -10.30 -6.10 19.36
CA LEU A 516 -9.58 -7.38 19.46
C LEU A 516 -8.16 -7.35 18.88
N VAL A 517 -7.97 -6.73 17.70
CA VAL A 517 -6.64 -6.73 17.07
C VAL A 517 -5.80 -5.49 17.43
N THR A 518 -6.41 -4.38 17.89
CA THR A 518 -5.68 -3.38 18.68
C THR A 518 -5.15 -4.00 19.99
N LEU A 519 -5.93 -4.85 20.66
CA LEU A 519 -5.49 -5.62 21.83
C LEU A 519 -4.35 -6.59 21.49
N VAL A 520 -4.41 -7.32 20.36
CA VAL A 520 -3.29 -8.18 19.93
C VAL A 520 -2.03 -7.38 19.60
N LEU A 521 -2.13 -6.22 18.95
CA LEU A 521 -0.97 -5.36 18.69
C LEU A 521 -0.40 -4.76 19.98
N ALA A 522 -1.25 -4.35 20.92
CA ALA A 522 -0.84 -3.89 22.25
C ALA A 522 -0.18 -5.01 23.07
N LEU A 523 -0.69 -6.24 22.99
CA LEU A 523 -0.11 -7.42 23.63
C LEU A 523 1.27 -7.77 23.03
N LEU A 524 1.41 -7.76 21.70
CA LEU A 524 2.71 -7.94 21.04
C LEU A 524 3.71 -6.85 21.44
N ALA A 525 3.29 -5.58 21.52
CA ALA A 525 4.12 -4.49 21.99
C ALA A 525 4.50 -4.64 23.48
N ALA A 526 3.57 -5.08 24.33
CA ALA A 526 3.83 -5.35 25.74
C ALA A 526 4.84 -6.49 25.92
N VAL A 527 4.68 -7.62 25.22
CA VAL A 527 5.67 -8.71 25.25
C VAL A 527 7.01 -8.24 24.68
N TRP A 528 7.04 -7.41 23.64
CA TRP A 528 8.30 -6.85 23.11
C TRP A 528 9.02 -6.01 24.17
N LEU A 529 8.29 -5.18 24.92
CA LEU A 529 8.81 -4.37 26.02
C LEU A 529 9.27 -5.23 27.21
N LEU A 530 8.57 -6.32 27.53
CA LEU A 530 9.00 -7.29 28.56
C LEU A 530 10.29 -8.00 28.13
N VAL A 531 10.41 -8.44 26.87
CA VAL A 531 11.63 -9.06 26.35
C VAL A 531 12.81 -8.09 26.36
N PHE A 532 12.58 -6.83 25.98
CA PHE A 532 13.57 -5.76 26.08
C PHE A 532 13.98 -5.51 27.55
N GLY A 533 13.02 -5.37 28.45
CA GLY A 533 13.28 -5.14 29.89
C GLY A 533 14.02 -6.29 30.57
N ALA A 534 13.69 -7.54 30.22
CA ALA A 534 14.39 -8.73 30.72
C ALA A 534 15.84 -8.77 30.23
N ALA A 535 16.04 -8.50 28.94
CA ALA A 535 17.37 -8.43 28.34
C ALA A 535 18.24 -7.31 28.95
N VAL A 536 17.64 -6.14 29.24
CA VAL A 536 18.30 -5.05 29.99
C VAL A 536 18.70 -5.49 31.41
N ALA A 537 17.80 -6.19 32.12
CA ALA A 537 18.02 -6.64 33.49
C ALA A 537 19.09 -7.73 33.65
N THR A 538 19.53 -8.40 32.56
CA THR A 538 20.70 -9.30 32.59
C THR A 538 22.02 -8.59 32.87
N ARG A 539 22.07 -7.25 32.70
CA ARG A 539 23.29 -6.43 32.80
C ARG A 539 24.48 -6.92 31.95
N ALA A 540 24.19 -7.71 30.91
CA ALA A 540 25.19 -8.27 30.00
C ALA A 540 26.24 -9.15 30.69
N ASP A 541 25.79 -10.11 31.50
CA ASP A 541 26.63 -11.26 31.89
C ASP A 541 27.16 -12.02 30.65
N ALA A 542 28.19 -12.86 30.84
CA ALA A 542 28.87 -13.55 29.75
C ALA A 542 27.93 -14.44 28.90
N THR A 543 26.91 -15.03 29.53
CA THR A 543 25.86 -15.80 28.86
C THR A 543 24.94 -14.92 28.02
N ALA A 544 24.45 -13.81 28.56
CA ALA A 544 23.62 -12.84 27.86
C ALA A 544 24.36 -12.19 26.68
N LEU A 545 25.65 -11.84 26.84
CA LEU A 545 26.50 -11.36 25.75
C LEU A 545 26.67 -12.39 24.63
N THR A 546 26.91 -13.66 24.99
CA THR A 546 27.06 -14.75 24.02
C THR A 546 25.75 -14.99 23.26
N VAL A 547 24.61 -15.00 23.96
CA VAL A 547 23.28 -15.09 23.35
C VAL A 547 23.02 -13.89 22.43
N ALA A 548 23.27 -12.66 22.88
CA ALA A 548 23.08 -11.45 22.08
C ALA A 548 23.98 -11.41 20.84
N LEU A 549 25.19 -11.97 20.90
CA LEU A 549 26.07 -12.13 19.74
C LEU A 549 25.49 -13.11 18.71
N VAL A 550 25.12 -14.32 19.12
CA VAL A 550 24.56 -15.36 18.22
C VAL A 550 23.22 -14.90 17.63
N VAL A 551 22.32 -14.42 18.49
CA VAL A 551 21.01 -13.88 18.09
C VAL A 551 21.17 -12.63 17.22
N GLY A 552 22.15 -11.78 17.50
CA GLY A 552 22.47 -10.58 16.70
C GLY A 552 23.00 -10.92 15.30
N VAL A 553 23.87 -11.92 15.18
CA VAL A 553 24.33 -12.41 13.87
C VAL A 553 23.14 -12.97 13.08
N LEU A 554 22.30 -13.80 13.69
CA LEU A 554 21.09 -14.34 13.03
C LEU A 554 20.10 -13.22 12.64
N TRP A 555 19.90 -12.21 13.50
CA TRP A 555 19.05 -11.04 13.23
C TRP A 555 19.55 -10.24 12.03
N VAL A 556 20.86 -9.97 11.96
CA VAL A 556 21.50 -9.27 10.83
C VAL A 556 21.44 -10.10 9.55
N VAL A 557 21.61 -11.43 9.62
CA VAL A 557 21.50 -12.34 8.46
C VAL A 557 20.05 -12.35 7.93
N VAL A 558 19.05 -12.63 8.78
CA VAL A 558 17.66 -12.73 8.34
C VAL A 558 17.13 -11.36 7.92
N GLY A 559 17.16 -10.36 8.80
CA GLY A 559 16.62 -9.02 8.52
C GLY A 559 17.43 -8.21 7.49
N GLY A 560 18.69 -8.57 7.22
CA GLY A 560 19.59 -7.87 6.32
C GLY A 560 19.85 -8.54 4.96
N PHE A 561 19.67 -9.85 4.84
CA PHE A 561 20.02 -10.60 3.61
C PHE A 561 18.92 -11.51 3.08
N VAL A 562 17.91 -11.86 3.89
CA VAL A 562 16.70 -12.53 3.38
C VAL A 562 15.74 -11.49 2.78
N ASP A 563 14.96 -11.90 1.78
CA ASP A 563 14.01 -11.05 1.07
C ASP A 563 12.60 -11.20 1.65
N GLU A 564 12.07 -10.14 2.24
CA GLU A 564 10.78 -10.11 2.97
C GLU A 564 9.59 -10.64 2.15
N THR A 565 9.54 -10.35 0.86
CA THR A 565 8.51 -10.88 -0.04
C THR A 565 8.70 -12.38 -0.30
N ALA A 566 9.93 -12.91 -0.29
CA ALA A 566 10.21 -14.34 -0.41
C ALA A 566 9.86 -15.16 0.86
N LEU A 567 9.72 -14.49 2.02
CA LEU A 567 9.18 -15.09 3.24
C LEU A 567 7.64 -15.12 3.26
N SER A 568 6.99 -14.18 2.55
CA SER A 568 5.52 -14.02 2.52
C SER A 568 4.77 -15.07 1.69
N LEU A 569 3.44 -14.95 1.66
CA LEU A 569 2.54 -15.77 0.84
C LEU A 569 2.59 -15.41 -0.66
N HIS A 570 3.02 -14.21 -1.06
CA HIS A 570 3.05 -13.76 -2.46
C HIS A 570 3.66 -14.77 -3.45
N PRO A 571 4.85 -15.38 -3.23
CA PRO A 571 5.44 -16.32 -4.18
C PRO A 571 4.67 -17.63 -4.32
N PHE A 572 4.04 -18.10 -3.24
CA PHE A 572 3.14 -19.26 -3.28
C PHE A 572 1.89 -18.94 -4.09
N TYR A 573 1.26 -17.79 -3.82
CA TYR A 573 0.08 -17.33 -4.53
C TYR A 573 0.34 -17.18 -6.04
N ARG A 574 1.44 -16.51 -6.41
CA ARG A 574 1.89 -16.39 -7.80
C ARG A 574 2.11 -17.76 -8.45
N SER A 575 2.77 -18.69 -7.75
CA SER A 575 2.99 -20.05 -8.24
C SER A 575 1.69 -20.83 -8.46
N ARG A 576 0.71 -20.70 -7.55
CA ARG A 576 -0.62 -21.30 -7.72
C ARG A 576 -1.39 -20.70 -8.89
N LEU A 577 -1.42 -19.37 -9.02
CA LEU A 577 -2.00 -18.69 -10.17
C LEU A 577 -1.33 -19.14 -11.49
N ALA A 578 0.00 -19.20 -11.53
CA ALA A 578 0.73 -19.67 -12.71
C ALA A 578 0.37 -21.12 -13.07
N SER A 579 0.27 -22.03 -12.09
CA SER A 579 -0.08 -23.44 -12.35
C SER A 579 -1.47 -23.66 -12.96
N ALA A 580 -2.39 -22.70 -12.80
CA ALA A 580 -3.68 -22.69 -13.48
C ALA A 580 -3.65 -21.87 -14.78
N PHE A 581 -3.22 -20.61 -14.72
CA PHE A 581 -3.42 -19.62 -15.79
C PHE A 581 -2.21 -19.36 -16.70
N ALA A 582 -0.99 -19.77 -16.34
CA ALA A 582 0.19 -19.56 -17.19
C ALA A 582 0.44 -20.80 -18.07
N VAL A 583 -0.33 -20.92 -19.15
CA VAL A 583 -0.43 -22.13 -19.98
C VAL A 583 -0.48 -21.76 -21.46
N ARG A 584 0.17 -22.58 -22.30
CA ARG A 584 0.16 -22.49 -23.78
C ARG A 584 -0.31 -23.80 -24.39
N ALA A 585 -0.94 -23.76 -25.56
CA ALA A 585 -1.24 -24.96 -26.34
C ALA A 585 0.00 -25.37 -27.14
N ARG A 586 0.43 -26.63 -27.04
CA ARG A 586 1.55 -27.18 -27.83
C ARG A 586 1.19 -28.57 -28.32
N GLN A 587 1.31 -28.83 -29.63
CA GLN A 587 1.05 -30.15 -30.22
C GLN A 587 -0.29 -30.81 -29.76
N GLY A 588 -1.36 -30.02 -29.63
CA GLY A 588 -2.67 -30.52 -29.19
C GLY A 588 -2.81 -30.81 -27.69
N VAL A 589 -1.88 -30.38 -26.84
CA VAL A 589 -1.99 -30.47 -25.37
C VAL A 589 -1.70 -29.13 -24.68
N ALA A 590 -2.24 -28.97 -23.47
CA ALA A 590 -1.96 -27.81 -22.62
C ALA A 590 -0.64 -27.99 -21.85
N VAL A 591 0.30 -27.08 -22.05
CA VAL A 591 1.63 -27.09 -21.40
C VAL A 591 1.76 -25.86 -20.49
N PRO A 592 1.92 -26.03 -19.16
CA PRO A 592 2.16 -24.92 -18.25
C PRO A 592 3.59 -24.36 -18.42
N TYR A 593 3.76 -23.06 -18.20
CA TYR A 593 5.06 -22.42 -18.08
C TYR A 593 5.77 -22.92 -16.81
N LEU A 594 7.02 -23.39 -16.95
CA LEU A 594 7.77 -23.95 -15.81
C LEU A 594 8.24 -22.83 -14.85
N PRO A 595 8.39 -23.09 -13.54
CA PRO A 595 8.94 -22.09 -12.60
C PRO A 595 10.39 -21.66 -12.88
N SER A 596 11.10 -22.38 -13.75
CA SER A 596 12.42 -22.04 -14.29
C SER A 596 12.37 -21.13 -15.52
N GLU A 597 11.21 -20.99 -16.17
CA GLU A 597 11.03 -20.26 -17.42
C GLU A 597 10.72 -18.77 -17.15
N PRO A 598 11.61 -17.82 -17.53
CA PRO A 598 11.53 -16.44 -17.05
C PRO A 598 10.53 -15.60 -17.86
N THR A 599 9.25 -15.63 -17.46
CA THR A 599 8.13 -14.88 -18.10
C THR A 599 8.16 -13.35 -17.87
N THR A 600 9.29 -12.70 -18.15
CA THR A 600 9.51 -11.26 -17.95
C THR A 600 8.49 -10.39 -18.70
N LEU A 601 7.96 -9.38 -18.02
CA LEU A 601 6.79 -8.62 -18.46
C LEU A 601 7.02 -7.91 -19.81
N SER A 602 8.22 -7.37 -20.06
CA SER A 602 8.54 -6.64 -21.30
C SER A 602 8.58 -7.52 -22.56
N THR A 603 8.82 -8.82 -22.42
CA THR A 603 8.91 -9.75 -23.56
C THR A 603 7.68 -10.65 -23.68
N HIS A 604 7.12 -11.11 -22.56
CA HIS A 604 5.98 -12.04 -22.52
C HIS A 604 4.62 -11.34 -22.35
N GLY A 605 4.58 -10.08 -21.90
CA GLY A 605 3.34 -9.30 -21.74
C GLY A 605 2.82 -8.69 -23.04
N ARG A 606 3.15 -9.28 -24.20
CA ARG A 606 2.78 -8.82 -25.54
C ARG A 606 2.62 -9.99 -26.50
N VAL A 607 1.73 -9.83 -27.47
CA VAL A 607 1.54 -10.71 -28.63
C VAL A 607 2.29 -10.14 -29.83
N HIS A 608 2.67 -10.96 -30.81
CA HIS A 608 3.37 -10.51 -32.01
C HIS A 608 2.38 -10.06 -33.11
N PRO A 609 2.68 -9.00 -33.90
CA PRO A 609 1.80 -8.54 -34.98
C PRO A 609 1.52 -9.55 -36.10
N ASP A 610 2.41 -10.53 -36.30
CA ASP A 610 2.19 -11.68 -37.18
C ASP A 610 1.08 -12.61 -36.66
N ASP A 611 1.07 -12.87 -35.36
CA ASP A 611 0.16 -13.83 -34.72
C ASP A 611 -1.21 -13.18 -34.48
N TRP A 612 -1.25 -11.86 -34.34
CA TRP A 612 -2.46 -11.09 -34.05
C TRP A 612 -2.52 -9.85 -34.93
N ARG A 613 -3.62 -9.71 -35.70
CA ARG A 613 -3.87 -8.63 -36.68
C ARG A 613 -3.19 -7.31 -36.27
N SER A 614 -2.26 -6.86 -37.12
CA SER A 614 -1.29 -5.85 -36.72
C SER A 614 -1.92 -4.49 -36.39
N PRO A 615 -1.69 -3.91 -35.20
CA PRO A 615 -1.05 -4.50 -34.01
C PRO A 615 -2.07 -5.19 -33.08
N GLY A 616 -1.64 -6.21 -32.33
CA GLY A 616 -2.46 -6.80 -31.26
C GLY A 616 -2.58 -5.91 -29.99
N PRO A 617 -3.62 -6.13 -29.16
CA PRO A 617 -3.96 -5.28 -28.02
C PRO A 617 -2.85 -5.24 -26.97
N ARG A 618 -2.70 -4.09 -26.31
CA ARG A 618 -1.84 -3.98 -25.13
C ARG A 618 -2.56 -4.54 -23.92
N PHE A 619 -1.92 -5.51 -23.27
CA PHE A 619 -2.38 -6.07 -22.00
C PHE A 619 -1.91 -5.18 -20.85
N VAL A 620 -2.87 -4.62 -20.13
CA VAL A 620 -2.67 -3.63 -19.07
C VAL A 620 -3.19 -4.23 -17.76
N PHE A 621 -2.27 -4.54 -16.84
CA PHE A 621 -2.61 -5.03 -15.50
C PHE A 621 -2.63 -3.83 -14.55
N ALA A 622 -3.83 -3.38 -14.16
CA ALA A 622 -3.99 -2.26 -13.26
C ALA A 622 -3.87 -2.72 -11.80
N ALA A 623 -3.14 -1.94 -11.00
CA ALA A 623 -2.84 -2.17 -9.59
C ALA A 623 -2.87 -0.83 -8.84
N ALA A 624 -2.74 -0.88 -7.52
CA ALA A 624 -2.76 0.29 -6.64
C ALA A 624 -1.43 0.46 -5.91
N ALA A 625 -0.74 1.59 -6.15
CA ALA A 625 0.41 2.00 -5.34
C ALA A 625 -0.10 2.70 -4.07
N ASN A 626 0.14 2.09 -2.92
CA ASN A 626 -0.29 2.60 -1.62
C ASN A 626 0.58 3.80 -1.21
N LEU A 627 -0.05 4.90 -0.80
CA LEU A 627 0.60 6.15 -0.40
C LEU A 627 -0.04 6.71 0.87
N VAL A 628 0.79 7.19 1.80
CA VAL A 628 0.41 7.79 3.09
C VAL A 628 1.32 8.99 3.36
N ASP A 629 0.71 10.12 3.78
CA ASP A 629 1.37 11.37 4.19
C ASP A 629 2.35 12.01 3.16
N ASP A 630 1.97 12.00 1.90
CA ASP A 630 2.41 12.98 0.89
C ASP A 630 1.18 13.51 0.14
N ASP A 631 1.20 14.77 -0.29
CA ASP A 631 0.05 15.57 -0.75
C ASP A 631 -0.54 15.16 -2.13
N ARG A 632 -0.39 13.87 -2.51
CA ARG A 632 -0.88 13.28 -3.77
C ARG A 632 -2.27 12.66 -3.67
N THR A 633 -2.67 12.18 -2.50
CA THR A 633 -3.93 11.43 -2.32
C THR A 633 -4.92 12.19 -1.46
N ALA A 634 -6.17 12.29 -1.94
CA ALA A 634 -7.28 12.78 -1.12
C ALA A 634 -7.48 11.91 0.14
N PRO A 635 -7.98 12.48 1.26
CA PRO A 635 -8.30 11.72 2.47
C PRO A 635 -9.20 10.51 2.17
N GLY A 636 -8.87 9.36 2.75
CA GLY A 636 -9.59 8.09 2.55
C GLY A 636 -9.22 7.31 1.27
N LEU A 637 -8.53 7.91 0.29
CA LEU A 637 -8.07 7.21 -0.92
C LEU A 637 -6.83 6.34 -0.65
N ARG A 638 -5.76 6.92 -0.08
CA ARG A 638 -4.52 6.22 0.36
C ARG A 638 -3.81 5.36 -0.71
N ALA A 639 -4.14 5.52 -1.97
CA ALA A 639 -3.46 4.88 -3.09
C ALA A 639 -3.64 5.68 -4.38
N VAL A 640 -2.74 5.47 -5.33
CA VAL A 640 -2.83 6.00 -6.70
C VAL A 640 -2.75 4.86 -7.71
N SER A 641 -3.24 5.11 -8.93
CA SER A 641 -3.13 4.14 -10.03
C SER A 641 -1.67 3.75 -10.29
N TYR A 642 -1.43 2.44 -10.40
CA TYR A 642 -0.14 1.87 -10.82
C TYR A 642 -0.41 0.76 -11.83
N VAL A 643 -0.03 0.98 -13.08
CA VAL A 643 -0.18 0.05 -14.19
C VAL A 643 1.11 -0.75 -14.39
N MET A 644 0.94 -2.00 -14.82
CA MET A 644 1.98 -2.88 -15.33
C MET A 644 1.61 -3.35 -16.73
N SER A 645 2.38 -2.98 -17.76
CA SER A 645 2.27 -3.53 -19.12
C SER A 645 3.66 -3.84 -19.69
N SER A 646 3.73 -4.43 -20.89
CA SER A 646 5.00 -4.82 -21.52
C SER A 646 5.83 -3.63 -22.00
N ASP A 647 5.20 -2.51 -22.31
CA ASP A 647 5.85 -1.26 -22.71
C ASP A 647 6.26 -0.40 -21.51
N HIS A 648 5.36 -0.15 -20.56
CA HIS A 648 5.60 0.75 -19.42
C HIS A 648 5.05 0.21 -18.08
N ILE A 649 5.64 0.68 -16.98
CA ILE A 649 5.07 0.57 -15.64
C ILE A 649 5.03 1.95 -14.96
N GLY A 650 4.12 2.11 -14.00
CA GLY A 650 3.96 3.36 -13.24
C GLY A 650 2.55 3.92 -13.33
N GLY A 651 2.41 5.23 -13.20
CA GLY A 651 1.11 5.90 -13.14
C GLY A 651 1.25 7.43 -13.14
N PRO A 652 0.16 8.17 -13.37
CA PRO A 652 0.21 9.63 -13.52
C PRO A 652 0.85 10.32 -12.29
N ASP A 653 0.59 9.82 -11.09
CA ASP A 653 1.10 10.40 -9.84
C ASP A 653 2.53 9.99 -9.45
N VAL A 654 3.06 8.91 -10.03
CA VAL A 654 4.37 8.33 -9.67
C VAL A 654 5.41 8.36 -10.80
N GLY A 655 4.98 8.83 -11.98
CA GLY A 655 5.71 8.81 -13.23
C GLY A 655 5.52 7.49 -13.97
N TRP A 656 6.00 7.44 -15.21
CA TRP A 656 6.05 6.24 -16.04
C TRP A 656 7.50 5.94 -16.41
N VAL A 657 7.86 4.66 -16.48
CA VAL A 657 9.17 4.17 -16.91
C VAL A 657 8.99 2.98 -17.85
N PRO A 658 9.78 2.85 -18.93
CA PRO A 658 9.71 1.68 -19.80
C PRO A 658 10.00 0.39 -19.01
N THR A 659 9.21 -0.66 -19.26
CA THR A 659 9.28 -1.91 -18.50
C THR A 659 10.64 -2.60 -18.65
N SER A 660 11.28 -2.47 -19.82
CA SER A 660 12.67 -2.87 -20.07
C SER A 660 13.66 -2.20 -19.12
N VAL A 661 13.61 -0.88 -19.00
CA VAL A 661 14.49 -0.06 -18.14
C VAL A 661 14.26 -0.37 -16.67
N ALA A 662 13.00 -0.52 -16.24
CA ALA A 662 12.67 -0.92 -14.89
C ALA A 662 13.21 -2.31 -14.53
N ILE A 663 13.17 -3.25 -15.48
CA ILE A 663 13.79 -4.57 -15.34
C ILE A 663 15.31 -4.44 -15.27
N GLU A 664 15.97 -3.72 -16.19
CA GLU A 664 17.44 -3.57 -16.20
C GLU A 664 17.99 -2.95 -14.91
N ALA A 665 17.32 -1.89 -14.41
CA ALA A 665 17.66 -1.21 -13.17
C ALA A 665 17.58 -2.09 -11.91
N CYS A 666 16.88 -3.23 -11.98
CA CYS A 666 16.53 -4.07 -10.83
C CYS A 666 17.45 -5.29 -10.65
N PRO A 667 17.90 -5.60 -9.42
CA PRO A 667 18.52 -6.87 -9.07
C PRO A 667 17.59 -8.08 -9.31
N GLN A 668 18.18 -9.28 -9.45
CA GLN A 668 17.48 -10.52 -9.81
C GLN A 668 16.27 -10.85 -8.91
N GLN A 669 16.34 -10.53 -7.62
CA GLN A 669 15.26 -10.72 -6.65
C GLN A 669 14.02 -9.87 -6.98
N LEU A 670 14.22 -8.62 -7.40
CA LEU A 670 13.13 -7.75 -7.85
C LEU A 670 12.63 -8.12 -9.26
N LYS A 671 13.53 -8.56 -10.16
CA LYS A 671 13.15 -9.02 -11.52
C LYS A 671 12.12 -10.14 -11.52
N ARG A 672 12.09 -11.00 -10.48
CA ARG A 672 11.08 -12.05 -10.29
C ARG A 672 9.64 -11.51 -10.23
N ASP A 673 9.49 -10.26 -9.77
CA ASP A 673 8.21 -9.60 -9.57
C ASP A 673 7.87 -8.63 -10.73
N LEU A 674 8.72 -8.61 -11.77
CA LEU A 674 8.52 -7.92 -13.05
C LEU A 674 8.27 -8.94 -14.18
N THR A 675 7.44 -9.94 -13.89
CA THR A 675 6.98 -11.01 -14.79
C THR A 675 5.48 -10.88 -15.05
N VAL A 676 4.95 -11.46 -16.12
CA VAL A 676 3.50 -11.46 -16.38
C VAL A 676 2.75 -12.13 -15.22
N GLN A 677 3.25 -13.27 -14.74
CA GLN A 677 2.70 -13.99 -13.60
C GLN A 677 2.69 -13.14 -12.32
N ALA A 678 3.72 -12.30 -12.10
CA ALA A 678 3.74 -11.37 -10.98
C ALA A 678 2.79 -10.19 -11.18
N ALA A 679 2.66 -9.64 -12.38
CA ALA A 679 1.70 -8.58 -12.68
C ALA A 679 0.25 -9.03 -12.40
N VAL A 680 -0.11 -10.26 -12.80
CA VAL A 680 -1.38 -10.91 -12.45
C VAL A 680 -1.53 -11.07 -10.94
N ALA A 681 -0.52 -11.61 -10.25
CA ALA A 681 -0.58 -11.86 -8.80
C ALA A 681 -0.60 -10.58 -7.94
N ILE A 682 0.01 -9.49 -8.40
CA ILE A 682 0.02 -8.18 -7.72
C ILE A 682 -1.28 -7.43 -8.01
N SER A 683 -1.74 -7.42 -9.27
CA SER A 683 -3.05 -6.87 -9.66
C SER A 683 -4.21 -7.59 -8.95
N GLY A 684 -4.05 -8.88 -8.65
CA GLY A 684 -4.98 -9.72 -7.89
C GLY A 684 -4.62 -9.96 -6.42
N ALA A 685 -3.89 -9.05 -5.78
CA ALA A 685 -3.44 -9.19 -4.40
C ALA A 685 -4.56 -8.91 -3.36
N ALA A 686 -5.63 -9.71 -3.39
CA ALA A 686 -6.87 -9.53 -2.62
C ALA A 686 -6.71 -9.44 -1.08
N PHE A 687 -5.54 -9.78 -0.54
CA PHE A 687 -5.13 -9.48 0.84
C PHE A 687 -3.70 -8.93 0.85
N ALA A 688 -3.52 -7.73 1.39
CA ALA A 688 -2.21 -7.07 1.50
C ALA A 688 -2.12 -6.25 2.79
N SER A 689 -0.90 -5.90 3.19
CA SER A 689 -0.62 -5.09 4.39
C SER A 689 -1.10 -3.64 4.24
N ALA A 690 -1.21 -3.13 3.02
CA ALA A 690 -1.93 -1.90 2.66
C ALA A 690 -2.80 -2.15 1.42
N MET A 691 -4.00 -1.57 1.42
CA MET A 691 -5.11 -1.92 0.52
C MET A 691 -5.87 -0.67 0.01
N GLY A 692 -5.18 0.45 -0.21
CA GLY A 692 -5.76 1.71 -0.70
C GLY A 692 -7.02 2.16 0.06
N ARG A 693 -8.14 2.33 -0.66
CA ARG A 693 -9.46 2.65 -0.09
C ARG A 693 -9.97 1.61 0.91
N ALA A 694 -9.57 0.34 0.73
CA ALA A 694 -9.90 -0.78 1.61
C ALA A 694 -8.84 -1.01 2.72
N SER A 695 -7.89 -0.08 2.92
CA SER A 695 -6.84 -0.17 3.95
C SER A 695 -7.44 -0.21 5.35
N SER A 696 -7.59 -1.41 5.87
CA SER A 696 -8.05 -1.67 7.22
C SER A 696 -6.90 -1.69 8.22
N TRP A 697 -7.21 -1.30 9.44
CA TRP A 697 -6.36 -1.23 10.62
C TRP A 697 -5.77 -2.61 11.04
N TYR A 698 -6.25 -3.72 10.48
CA TYR A 698 -5.63 -5.06 10.63
C TYR A 698 -4.47 -5.34 9.65
N GLY A 699 -4.12 -4.41 8.75
CA GLY A 699 -3.02 -4.55 7.78
C GLY A 699 -1.67 -4.89 8.43
N SER A 700 -1.41 -4.36 9.62
CA SER A 700 -0.22 -4.69 10.43
C SER A 700 -0.13 -6.19 10.77
N LEU A 701 -1.24 -6.90 10.96
CA LEU A 701 -1.20 -8.36 11.18
C LEU A 701 -0.91 -9.12 9.89
N LEU A 702 -1.37 -8.63 8.73
CA LEU A 702 -1.05 -9.23 7.43
C LEU A 702 0.44 -9.05 7.12
N ALA A 703 1.05 -7.95 7.57
CA ALA A 703 2.50 -7.76 7.58
C ALA A 703 3.23 -8.74 8.53
N ILE A 704 2.87 -8.76 9.83
CA ILE A 704 3.54 -9.60 10.85
C ILE A 704 3.39 -11.10 10.56
N SER A 705 2.30 -11.55 9.95
CA SER A 705 2.08 -12.96 9.59
C SER A 705 2.70 -13.37 8.25
N GLY A 706 3.20 -12.43 7.45
CA GLY A 706 3.56 -12.69 6.05
C GLY A 706 2.36 -13.04 5.15
N ALA A 707 1.12 -12.91 5.62
CA ALA A 707 -0.12 -13.10 4.85
C ALA A 707 -0.42 -11.93 3.90
N ARG A 708 0.61 -11.48 3.16
CA ARG A 708 0.58 -10.39 2.19
C ARG A 708 0.77 -10.93 0.77
N LEU A 709 -0.06 -10.46 -0.15
CA LEU A 709 0.01 -10.77 -1.58
C LEU A 709 0.55 -9.62 -2.44
N GLY A 710 0.60 -8.40 -1.89
CA GLY A 710 1.25 -7.23 -2.50
C GLY A 710 2.78 -7.37 -2.55
N SER A 711 3.44 -6.49 -3.31
CA SER A 711 4.90 -6.46 -3.44
C SER A 711 5.45 -5.04 -3.57
N TRP A 712 6.73 -4.88 -3.23
CA TRP A 712 7.44 -3.61 -3.39
C TRP A 712 8.08 -3.52 -4.78
N LEU A 713 7.49 -2.70 -5.66
CA LEU A 713 7.89 -2.49 -7.05
C LEU A 713 8.71 -1.20 -7.24
N PRO A 714 9.57 -1.10 -8.28
CA PRO A 714 10.37 0.10 -8.55
C PRO A 714 9.53 1.38 -8.70
N HIS A 715 10.01 2.47 -8.09
CA HIS A 715 9.40 3.80 -8.23
C HIS A 715 9.96 4.51 -9.50
N PRO A 716 9.12 4.95 -10.45
CA PRO A 716 9.59 5.58 -11.70
C PRO A 716 10.36 6.89 -11.49
N ASP A 717 9.79 7.86 -10.75
CA ASP A 717 10.47 9.12 -10.34
C ASP A 717 11.85 8.89 -9.69
N TYR A 718 11.98 7.85 -8.85
CA TYR A 718 13.26 7.49 -8.23
C TYR A 718 14.31 6.99 -9.24
N LEU A 719 13.89 6.23 -10.25
CA LEU A 719 14.78 5.77 -11.31
C LEU A 719 15.32 6.95 -12.14
N LEU A 720 14.45 7.90 -12.49
CA LEU A 720 14.84 9.13 -13.20
C LEU A 720 15.82 9.99 -12.38
N LEU A 721 15.46 10.30 -11.12
CA LEU A 721 16.35 11.04 -10.21
C LEU A 721 17.71 10.35 -10.07
N ARG A 722 17.73 9.02 -9.98
CA ARG A 722 18.96 8.24 -9.87
C ARG A 722 19.78 8.23 -11.17
N GLN A 723 19.15 8.27 -12.34
CA GLN A 723 19.87 8.37 -13.60
C GLN A 723 20.56 9.72 -13.73
N ASN A 724 19.82 10.82 -13.48
CA ASN A 724 20.34 12.18 -13.55
C ASN A 724 21.55 12.34 -12.62
N LEU A 725 21.43 11.90 -11.36
CA LEU A 725 22.55 11.94 -10.40
C LEU A 725 23.69 10.97 -10.75
N ALA A 726 23.41 9.82 -11.40
CA ALA A 726 24.45 8.91 -11.89
C ALA A 726 25.24 9.48 -13.07
N ALA A 727 24.61 10.31 -13.92
CA ALA A 727 25.29 11.04 -15.00
C ALA A 727 26.24 12.11 -14.45
N GLU A 728 25.91 12.72 -13.30
CA GLU A 728 26.79 13.61 -12.54
C GLU A 728 27.88 12.88 -11.70
N ASP A 729 28.01 11.56 -11.85
CA ASP A 729 28.89 10.64 -11.06
C ASP A 729 28.62 10.70 -9.54
N ASP A 730 27.44 11.17 -9.12
CA ASP A 730 27.01 11.20 -7.72
C ASP A 730 26.69 9.80 -7.20
N TRP A 731 27.36 9.47 -6.10
CA TRP A 731 27.43 8.17 -5.48
C TRP A 731 26.68 8.14 -4.13
N THR A 732 26.16 9.27 -3.66
CA THR A 732 25.49 9.43 -2.35
C THR A 732 24.06 8.88 -2.34
N LEU A 733 23.36 8.88 -3.48
CA LEU A 733 22.00 8.34 -3.60
C LEU A 733 22.02 6.79 -3.53
N PRO A 734 21.09 6.13 -2.81
CA PRO A 734 21.05 4.67 -2.75
C PRO A 734 20.90 3.97 -4.12
N GLY A 735 21.47 2.77 -4.25
CA GLY A 735 21.14 1.85 -5.35
C GLY A 735 19.70 1.33 -5.27
N MET A 736 19.24 0.55 -6.25
CA MET A 736 18.07 -0.32 -6.03
C MET A 736 18.42 -1.40 -4.98
N PRO A 737 17.47 -1.88 -4.16
CA PRO A 737 17.77 -2.87 -3.12
C PRO A 737 17.98 -4.26 -3.75
N HIS A 738 19.03 -4.96 -3.32
CA HIS A 738 19.27 -6.36 -3.70
C HIS A 738 18.25 -7.32 -3.05
N VAL A 739 17.76 -6.99 -1.86
CA VAL A 739 16.67 -7.67 -1.16
C VAL A 739 15.83 -6.64 -0.40
N ARG A 740 14.54 -6.93 -0.20
CA ARG A 740 13.66 -6.15 0.67
C ARG A 740 13.94 -6.60 2.10
N ARG A 741 14.72 -5.78 2.81
CA ARG A 741 15.19 -5.96 4.20
C ARG A 741 14.12 -5.57 5.23
N LEU A 742 14.37 -5.86 6.50
CA LEU A 742 13.58 -5.45 7.68
C LEU A 742 12.98 -4.03 7.62
N PRO A 743 13.65 -2.97 7.14
CA PRO A 743 13.01 -1.64 7.01
C PRO A 743 11.77 -1.61 6.10
N TYR A 744 11.57 -2.56 5.19
CA TYR A 744 10.33 -2.68 4.41
C TYR A 744 9.23 -3.40 5.20
N LEU A 745 9.56 -4.47 5.95
CA LEU A 745 8.64 -5.08 6.92
C LEU A 745 8.16 -4.05 7.94
N LEU A 746 9.07 -3.29 8.57
CA LEU A 746 8.72 -2.25 9.54
C LEU A 746 7.81 -1.17 8.93
N ARG A 747 7.97 -0.81 7.65
CA ARG A 747 7.05 0.11 6.96
C ARG A 747 5.64 -0.46 6.88
N GLU A 748 5.50 -1.73 6.49
CA GLU A 748 4.19 -2.39 6.40
C GLU A 748 3.53 -2.59 7.77
N VAL A 749 4.31 -3.00 8.78
CA VAL A 749 3.82 -3.18 10.16
C VAL A 749 3.31 -1.86 10.75
N LEU A 750 3.97 -0.74 10.43
CA LEU A 750 3.59 0.61 10.87
C LEU A 750 2.61 1.34 9.92
N GLY A 751 2.26 0.76 8.77
CA GLY A 751 1.42 1.41 7.75
C GLY A 751 2.07 2.63 7.05
N VAL A 752 3.41 2.72 7.06
CA VAL A 752 4.18 3.89 6.60
C VAL A 752 4.60 3.73 5.14
N HIS A 753 3.82 4.31 4.23
CA HIS A 753 4.03 4.26 2.78
C HIS A 753 4.24 5.66 2.15
N PRO A 754 5.32 6.39 2.51
CA PRO A 754 5.61 7.69 1.92
C PRO A 754 5.99 7.56 0.44
N TYR A 755 5.64 8.56 -0.37
CA TYR A 755 5.88 8.62 -1.81
C TYR A 755 7.36 8.47 -2.15
N PHE A 756 8.21 9.30 -1.53
CA PHE A 756 9.63 9.39 -1.92
C PHE A 756 10.46 8.22 -1.36
N GLN A 757 10.32 7.05 -2.00
CA GLN A 757 10.99 5.79 -1.69
C GLN A 757 11.52 5.10 -2.95
N ARG A 758 12.51 4.20 -2.77
CA ARG A 758 13.16 3.44 -3.86
C ARG A 758 12.19 2.47 -4.55
N LEU A 759 11.24 1.96 -3.76
CA LEU A 759 10.18 1.06 -4.16
C LEU A 759 8.86 1.60 -3.59
N LEU A 760 7.76 1.40 -4.33
CA LEU A 760 6.38 1.65 -3.89
C LEU A 760 5.75 0.31 -3.47
N HIS A 761 4.86 0.33 -2.46
CA HIS A 761 4.11 -0.87 -2.07
C HIS A 761 2.86 -1.00 -2.95
N VAL A 762 2.86 -1.96 -3.88
CA VAL A 762 1.81 -2.16 -4.87
C VAL A 762 0.96 -3.38 -4.52
N SER A 763 -0.36 -3.24 -4.65
CA SER A 763 -1.38 -4.24 -4.29
C SER A 763 -2.54 -4.23 -5.30
N ASP A 764 -3.60 -4.99 -5.05
CA ASP A 764 -4.73 -5.20 -5.97
C ASP A 764 -5.28 -3.89 -6.58
N GLY A 765 -5.64 -3.91 -7.87
CA GLY A 765 -6.16 -2.73 -8.57
C GLY A 765 -7.47 -2.21 -7.97
N GLY A 766 -8.33 -3.10 -7.44
CA GLY A 766 -9.58 -2.76 -6.77
C GLY A 766 -9.41 -1.93 -5.49
N HIS A 767 -8.19 -1.79 -4.97
CA HIS A 767 -7.87 -0.85 -3.90
C HIS A 767 -7.87 0.63 -4.36
N TYR A 768 -7.79 0.87 -5.68
CA TYR A 768 -7.98 2.16 -6.34
C TYR A 768 -9.28 2.16 -7.16
N GLU A 769 -9.41 1.26 -8.15
CA GLU A 769 -10.55 1.14 -9.08
C GLU A 769 -10.66 -0.32 -9.58
N ASN A 770 -11.85 -0.93 -9.50
CA ASN A 770 -12.02 -2.38 -9.67
C ASN A 770 -12.46 -2.81 -11.09
N LEU A 771 -12.80 -1.91 -12.00
CA LEU A 771 -13.28 -2.23 -13.35
C LEU A 771 -12.21 -2.09 -14.42
N GLY A 772 -11.25 -1.19 -14.24
CA GLY A 772 -10.29 -0.77 -15.28
C GLY A 772 -10.79 0.37 -16.16
N LEU A 773 -12.04 0.80 -15.95
CA LEU A 773 -12.72 1.87 -16.68
C LEU A 773 -11.95 3.19 -16.60
N VAL A 774 -11.46 3.57 -15.40
CA VAL A 774 -10.73 4.84 -15.26
C VAL A 774 -9.40 4.83 -16.02
N GLU A 775 -8.76 3.66 -16.17
CA GLU A 775 -7.55 3.53 -16.99
C GLU A 775 -7.83 3.49 -18.50
N ALA A 776 -9.01 3.05 -18.94
CA ALA A 776 -9.45 3.21 -20.32
C ALA A 776 -9.74 4.68 -20.65
N LEU A 777 -10.51 5.37 -19.80
CA LEU A 777 -10.80 6.79 -19.93
C LEU A 777 -9.53 7.64 -19.94
N ARG A 778 -8.56 7.32 -19.07
CA ARG A 778 -7.24 7.99 -19.06
C ARG A 778 -6.48 7.88 -20.39
N ARG A 779 -6.74 6.83 -21.17
CA ARG A 779 -6.18 6.57 -22.51
C ARG A 779 -7.02 7.15 -23.65
N ARG A 780 -8.09 7.91 -23.34
CA ARG A 780 -9.01 8.54 -24.30
C ARG A 780 -9.76 7.52 -25.16
N CYS A 781 -10.00 6.32 -24.65
CA CYS A 781 -10.72 5.28 -25.38
C CYS A 781 -12.16 5.75 -25.64
N ARG A 782 -12.55 5.86 -26.92
CA ARG A 782 -13.88 6.32 -27.32
C ARG A 782 -14.91 5.19 -27.28
N THR A 783 -14.51 3.94 -27.47
CA THR A 783 -15.39 2.77 -27.30
C THR A 783 -14.85 1.87 -26.19
N ILE A 784 -15.64 1.66 -25.13
CA ILE A 784 -15.23 0.91 -23.95
C ILE A 784 -16.24 -0.19 -23.64
N TYR A 785 -15.80 -1.44 -23.60
CA TYR A 785 -16.59 -2.58 -23.12
C TYR A 785 -16.14 -2.94 -21.70
N VAL A 786 -17.03 -2.84 -20.70
CA VAL A 786 -16.73 -3.20 -19.31
C VAL A 786 -17.46 -4.49 -18.92
N ILE A 787 -16.70 -5.52 -18.57
CA ILE A 787 -17.20 -6.78 -18.04
C ILE A 787 -17.11 -6.74 -16.50
N ASP A 788 -18.22 -6.38 -15.86
CA ASP A 788 -18.32 -6.15 -14.42
C ASP A 788 -18.86 -7.37 -13.65
N ALA A 789 -17.92 -8.22 -13.24
CA ALA A 789 -18.10 -9.32 -12.31
C ALA A 789 -17.68 -8.95 -10.87
N SER A 790 -17.66 -7.67 -10.50
CA SER A 790 -17.59 -7.26 -9.10
C SER A 790 -18.73 -7.92 -8.31
N GLY A 791 -18.40 -8.42 -7.11
CA GLY A 791 -19.31 -9.13 -6.21
C GLY A 791 -20.19 -8.18 -5.41
N ASP A 792 -20.68 -7.13 -6.06
CA ASP A 792 -21.56 -6.12 -5.47
C ASP A 792 -22.83 -6.78 -4.92
N ALA A 793 -23.25 -6.36 -3.73
CA ALA A 793 -24.46 -6.86 -3.10
C ALA A 793 -25.70 -6.09 -3.64
N PRO A 794 -26.78 -6.80 -4.03
CA PRO A 794 -28.05 -6.16 -4.36
C PRO A 794 -28.55 -5.18 -3.28
N PRO A 795 -29.22 -4.07 -3.66
CA PRO A 795 -29.64 -3.73 -5.02
C PRO A 795 -28.65 -2.85 -5.82
N THR A 796 -27.54 -2.38 -5.23
CA THR A 796 -26.72 -1.30 -5.81
C THR A 796 -25.44 -1.79 -6.48
N ALA A 797 -25.17 -1.32 -7.70
CA ALA A 797 -23.87 -1.44 -8.38
C ALA A 797 -22.81 -0.48 -7.79
N GLY A 798 -22.46 -0.69 -6.52
CA GLY A 798 -21.56 0.17 -5.74
C GLY A 798 -20.15 0.30 -6.34
N THR A 799 -19.63 -0.75 -6.98
CA THR A 799 -18.35 -0.70 -7.68
C THR A 799 -18.41 0.22 -8.90
N PHE A 800 -19.48 0.12 -9.72
CA PHE A 800 -19.65 1.00 -10.87
C PHE A 800 -19.87 2.45 -10.44
N GLY A 801 -20.70 2.71 -9.42
CA GLY A 801 -20.88 4.05 -8.86
C GLY A 801 -19.58 4.68 -8.31
N ALA A 802 -18.70 3.87 -7.72
CA ALA A 802 -17.38 4.32 -7.30
C ALA A 802 -16.46 4.64 -8.50
N ALA A 803 -16.51 3.85 -9.57
CA ALA A 803 -15.77 4.10 -10.81
C ALA A 803 -16.25 5.36 -11.55
N LEU A 804 -17.57 5.59 -11.64
CA LEU A 804 -18.16 6.81 -12.19
C LEU A 804 -17.69 8.05 -11.44
N ARG A 805 -17.78 8.04 -10.11
CA ARG A 805 -17.28 9.13 -9.28
C ARG A 805 -15.78 9.36 -9.52
N LEU A 806 -14.99 8.29 -9.58
CA LEU A 806 -13.54 8.43 -9.77
C LEU A 806 -13.17 8.97 -11.14
N ALA A 807 -13.91 8.60 -12.19
CA ALA A 807 -13.76 9.17 -13.53
C ALA A 807 -14.05 10.68 -13.54
N HIS A 808 -15.04 11.13 -12.78
CA HIS A 808 -15.32 12.56 -12.62
C HIS A 808 -14.24 13.27 -11.79
N ASP A 809 -13.98 12.80 -10.56
CA ASP A 809 -13.04 13.41 -9.62
C ASP A 809 -11.60 13.51 -10.22
N GLU A 810 -11.13 12.48 -10.93
CA GLU A 810 -9.74 12.39 -11.45
C GLU A 810 -9.56 12.86 -12.90
N LEU A 811 -10.57 12.73 -13.77
CA LEU A 811 -10.44 12.97 -15.22
C LEU A 811 -11.41 14.01 -15.77
N GLY A 812 -12.38 14.49 -14.97
CA GLY A 812 -13.45 15.41 -15.40
C GLY A 812 -14.48 14.79 -16.36
N VAL A 813 -14.42 13.48 -16.59
CA VAL A 813 -15.33 12.76 -17.48
C VAL A 813 -16.75 12.73 -16.90
N ARG A 814 -17.75 12.78 -17.77
CA ARG A 814 -19.14 12.46 -17.46
C ARG A 814 -19.58 11.23 -18.24
N ILE A 815 -20.44 10.41 -17.63
CA ILE A 815 -20.98 9.19 -18.22
C ILE A 815 -22.47 9.16 -17.86
N GLU A 816 -23.31 9.13 -18.88
CA GLU A 816 -24.77 9.31 -18.78
C GLU A 816 -25.46 8.20 -19.62
N PRO A 817 -26.58 7.60 -19.18
CA PRO A 817 -27.26 6.56 -19.96
C PRO A 817 -27.66 7.03 -21.36
N GLU A 818 -27.63 6.13 -22.34
CA GLU A 818 -28.20 6.42 -23.66
C GLU A 818 -29.73 6.26 -23.66
N GLU A 819 -30.40 6.86 -24.65
CA GLU A 819 -31.85 6.81 -24.77
C GLU A 819 -32.36 5.36 -24.88
N GLY A 820 -33.40 5.02 -24.11
CA GLY A 820 -33.88 3.64 -23.99
C GLY A 820 -33.07 2.73 -23.04
N PHE A 821 -32.01 3.24 -22.40
CA PHE A 821 -31.27 2.56 -21.34
C PHE A 821 -31.41 3.27 -19.98
N ASP A 822 -31.42 2.48 -18.91
CA ASP A 822 -31.39 2.98 -17.53
C ASP A 822 -30.44 2.10 -16.71
N LEU A 823 -29.72 2.70 -15.77
CA LEU A 823 -28.94 1.99 -14.76
C LEU A 823 -29.85 1.14 -13.84
N PHE A 824 -31.10 1.57 -13.61
CA PHE A 824 -32.06 0.81 -12.81
C PHE A 824 -32.49 -0.51 -13.47
N ASP A 825 -32.27 -0.70 -14.78
CA ASP A 825 -32.50 -1.98 -15.46
C ASP A 825 -31.55 -3.11 -15.01
N LEU A 826 -30.43 -2.76 -14.36
CA LEU A 826 -29.47 -3.69 -13.74
C LEU A 826 -29.81 -4.02 -12.27
N VAL A 827 -30.91 -3.48 -11.73
CA VAL A 827 -31.30 -3.69 -10.32
C VAL A 827 -32.17 -4.93 -10.17
N PRO A 828 -31.86 -5.87 -9.26
CA PRO A 828 -32.70 -7.03 -8.98
C PRO A 828 -34.13 -6.66 -8.58
N GLY A 829 -35.10 -7.31 -9.21
CA GLY A 829 -36.54 -6.98 -9.13
C GLY A 829 -37.06 -6.13 -10.29
N SER A 830 -36.19 -5.64 -11.21
CA SER A 830 -36.61 -4.91 -12.42
C SER A 830 -37.00 -5.82 -13.60
N GLY A 831 -36.66 -7.11 -13.55
CA GLY A 831 -36.99 -8.07 -14.61
C GLY A 831 -38.47 -8.44 -14.67
N LYS A 832 -38.96 -8.83 -15.85
CA LYS A 832 -40.28 -9.47 -15.95
C LYS A 832 -40.26 -10.76 -15.09
N PRO A 833 -41.20 -10.94 -14.14
CA PRO A 833 -41.28 -12.17 -13.36
C PRO A 833 -41.73 -13.35 -14.23
N PHE A 834 -41.35 -14.56 -13.81
CA PHE A 834 -42.02 -15.80 -14.17
C PHE A 834 -43.35 -15.92 -13.41
N GLU A 835 -44.32 -16.64 -13.99
CA GLU A 835 -45.63 -16.86 -13.35
C GLU A 835 -45.49 -17.68 -12.04
N PRO A 836 -46.41 -17.57 -11.07
CA PRO A 836 -46.26 -18.21 -9.75
C PRO A 836 -46.13 -19.74 -9.75
N GLU A 837 -46.56 -20.39 -10.84
CA GLU A 837 -46.52 -21.84 -11.04
C GLU A 837 -45.20 -22.32 -11.67
N ASP A 838 -44.37 -21.41 -12.18
CA ASP A 838 -43.07 -21.73 -12.78
C ASP A 838 -42.04 -22.12 -11.70
N PRO A 839 -41.32 -23.26 -11.82
CA PRO A 839 -40.23 -23.63 -10.92
C PRO A 839 -39.15 -22.55 -10.73
N LEU A 840 -39.00 -21.62 -11.68
CA LEU A 840 -38.07 -20.50 -11.65
C LEU A 840 -38.65 -19.24 -10.99
N ALA A 841 -39.92 -19.21 -10.57
CA ALA A 841 -40.54 -18.06 -9.89
C ALA A 841 -39.79 -17.64 -8.61
N ALA A 842 -39.08 -18.57 -7.96
CA ALA A 842 -38.16 -18.29 -6.86
C ALA A 842 -37.00 -17.31 -7.22
N LEU A 843 -36.76 -17.06 -8.50
CA LEU A 843 -35.80 -16.08 -9.00
C LEU A 843 -36.38 -14.68 -9.15
N ASN A 844 -37.70 -14.46 -9.09
CA ASN A 844 -38.34 -13.20 -9.49
C ASN A 844 -37.74 -11.96 -8.79
N ALA A 845 -37.47 -12.02 -7.48
CA ALA A 845 -36.82 -10.94 -6.73
C ALA A 845 -35.31 -10.73 -7.03
N ARG A 846 -34.70 -11.62 -7.83
CA ARG A 846 -33.29 -11.58 -8.27
C ARG A 846 -33.14 -11.18 -9.75
N LEU A 847 -34.22 -11.21 -10.54
CA LEU A 847 -34.19 -10.90 -11.98
C LEU A 847 -34.05 -9.39 -12.22
N CYS A 848 -33.10 -9.04 -13.07
CA CYS A 848 -32.92 -7.71 -13.64
C CYS A 848 -33.56 -7.66 -15.03
N LYS A 849 -33.89 -6.45 -15.52
CA LYS A 849 -34.51 -6.25 -16.83
C LYS A 849 -33.57 -6.60 -18.00
N ARG A 850 -32.27 -6.36 -17.83
CA ARG A 850 -31.21 -6.81 -18.76
C ARG A 850 -29.87 -6.98 -18.02
N GLY A 851 -28.91 -7.65 -18.65
CA GLY A 851 -27.53 -7.78 -18.13
C GLY A 851 -26.52 -6.76 -18.70
N VAL A 852 -26.89 -6.03 -19.75
CA VAL A 852 -26.01 -5.09 -20.46
C VAL A 852 -26.73 -3.77 -20.74
N VAL A 853 -26.07 -2.64 -20.50
CA VAL A 853 -26.57 -1.28 -20.79
C VAL A 853 -25.52 -0.44 -21.52
N THR A 854 -25.98 0.51 -22.33
CA THR A 854 -25.13 1.44 -23.07
C THR A 854 -25.20 2.85 -22.48
N MET A 855 -24.08 3.56 -22.44
CA MET A 855 -23.95 4.91 -21.88
C MET A 855 -23.06 5.79 -22.77
N ARG A 856 -23.38 7.08 -22.84
CA ARG A 856 -22.58 8.10 -23.52
C ARG A 856 -21.45 8.56 -22.60
N ILE A 857 -20.22 8.52 -23.11
CA ILE A 857 -19.03 9.11 -22.48
C ILE A 857 -18.88 10.54 -23.02
N THR A 858 -18.64 11.50 -22.12
CA THR A 858 -18.29 12.88 -22.46
C THR A 858 -16.97 13.27 -21.79
N TYR A 859 -15.94 13.47 -22.60
CA TYR A 859 -14.62 13.93 -22.18
C TYR A 859 -14.57 15.47 -22.05
N PRO A 860 -13.86 16.01 -21.04
CA PRO A 860 -13.63 17.45 -20.93
C PRO A 860 -12.50 17.91 -21.88
N GLU A 861 -12.33 19.22 -22.01
CA GLU A 861 -11.27 19.83 -22.82
C GLU A 861 -9.86 19.38 -22.40
N GLU A 862 -9.69 19.15 -21.11
CA GLU A 862 -8.45 18.71 -20.46
C GLU A 862 -7.92 17.36 -20.96
N SER A 863 -8.75 16.58 -21.65
CA SER A 863 -8.31 15.38 -22.39
C SER A 863 -7.35 15.73 -23.54
N GLY A 864 -7.42 16.94 -24.10
CA GLY A 864 -6.73 17.30 -25.33
C GLY A 864 -7.40 16.75 -26.61
N LEU A 865 -8.63 16.25 -26.52
CA LEU A 865 -9.43 15.84 -27.68
C LEU A 865 -10.07 17.07 -28.34
N ALA A 866 -10.16 17.05 -29.67
CA ALA A 866 -10.94 18.02 -30.44
C ALA A 866 -12.45 17.91 -30.09
N PRO A 867 -13.26 18.98 -30.25
CA PRO A 867 -14.65 19.00 -29.75
C PRO A 867 -15.53 17.86 -30.29
N ASP A 868 -15.37 17.51 -31.57
CA ASP A 868 -15.96 16.39 -32.29
C ASP A 868 -15.53 15.01 -31.75
N GLN A 869 -14.37 14.93 -31.09
CA GLN A 869 -13.80 13.70 -30.56
C GLN A 869 -14.04 13.52 -29.06
N ARG A 870 -14.73 14.46 -28.40
CA ARG A 870 -15.00 14.41 -26.94
C ARG A 870 -16.12 13.44 -26.54
N THR A 871 -16.85 12.86 -27.49
CA THR A 871 -17.89 11.86 -27.22
C THR A 871 -17.38 10.43 -27.42
N GLY A 872 -18.03 9.48 -26.73
CA GLY A 872 -17.75 8.04 -26.86
C GLY A 872 -18.89 7.19 -26.30
N VAL A 873 -18.74 5.86 -26.38
CA VAL A 873 -19.72 4.86 -25.97
C VAL A 873 -19.11 3.89 -24.95
N LEU A 874 -19.82 3.69 -23.84
CA LEU A 874 -19.55 2.69 -22.82
C LEU A 874 -20.62 1.60 -22.88
N VAL A 875 -20.22 0.35 -23.13
CA VAL A 875 -21.06 -0.84 -23.02
C VAL A 875 -20.73 -1.54 -21.70
N LEU A 876 -21.63 -1.45 -20.72
CA LEU A 876 -21.47 -2.06 -19.39
C LEU A 876 -22.26 -3.37 -19.31
N ALA A 877 -21.54 -4.48 -19.22
CA ALA A 877 -22.11 -5.79 -18.88
C ALA A 877 -21.92 -6.09 -17.39
N LYS A 878 -23.02 -6.22 -16.63
CA LYS A 878 -22.98 -6.61 -15.23
C LYS A 878 -23.30 -8.10 -15.08
N ALA A 879 -22.51 -8.81 -14.27
CA ALA A 879 -22.90 -10.14 -13.77
C ALA A 879 -24.15 -10.02 -12.87
N VAL A 880 -25.33 -10.23 -13.47
CA VAL A 880 -26.66 -10.32 -12.85
C VAL A 880 -27.49 -11.41 -13.55
N LEU A 881 -28.69 -11.71 -13.05
CA LEU A 881 -29.64 -12.62 -13.68
C LEU A 881 -30.68 -11.82 -14.47
N TRP A 882 -31.08 -12.30 -15.65
CA TRP A 882 -32.20 -11.73 -16.44
C TRP A 882 -33.03 -12.86 -17.07
N PRO A 883 -34.32 -12.63 -17.44
CA PRO A 883 -35.23 -13.71 -17.84
C PRO A 883 -34.78 -14.49 -19.08
N GLN A 884 -34.14 -13.81 -20.04
CA GLN A 884 -33.63 -14.38 -21.30
C GLN A 884 -32.20 -14.97 -21.12
N LEU A 885 -31.92 -15.56 -19.95
CA LEU A 885 -30.77 -16.42 -19.74
C LEU A 885 -31.10 -17.87 -20.15
N PRO A 886 -30.11 -18.63 -20.62
CA PRO A 886 -30.24 -20.08 -20.83
C PRO A 886 -30.72 -20.82 -19.57
N TYR A 887 -31.56 -21.85 -19.76
CA TYR A 887 -32.20 -22.60 -18.66
C TYR A 887 -31.18 -23.19 -17.68
N GLU A 888 -30.02 -23.64 -18.15
CA GLU A 888 -28.96 -24.19 -17.30
C GLU A 888 -28.44 -23.18 -16.27
N LEU A 889 -28.42 -21.88 -16.61
CA LEU A 889 -28.02 -20.81 -15.70
C LEU A 889 -29.12 -20.45 -14.71
N LEU A 890 -30.39 -20.45 -15.15
CA LEU A 890 -31.53 -20.17 -14.29
C LEU A 890 -31.73 -21.31 -13.27
N ALA A 891 -31.67 -22.57 -13.70
CA ALA A 891 -31.72 -23.75 -12.82
C ALA A 891 -30.54 -23.78 -11.83
N TYR A 892 -29.32 -23.44 -12.28
CA TYR A 892 -28.17 -23.29 -11.38
C TYR A 892 -28.39 -22.17 -10.36
N ALA A 893 -28.90 -21.01 -10.78
CA ALA A 893 -29.18 -19.87 -9.91
C ALA A 893 -30.29 -20.17 -8.89
N ALA A 894 -31.31 -20.96 -9.25
CA ALA A 894 -32.37 -21.38 -8.33
C ALA A 894 -31.80 -22.25 -7.20
N SER A 895 -30.96 -23.22 -7.54
CA SER A 895 -30.25 -24.07 -6.57
C SER A 895 -29.15 -23.34 -5.78
N ASN A 896 -28.62 -22.22 -6.29
CA ASN A 896 -27.52 -21.47 -5.68
C ASN A 896 -27.93 -20.01 -5.38
N PRO A 897 -28.50 -19.71 -4.20
CA PRO A 897 -28.99 -18.37 -3.86
C PRO A 897 -27.94 -17.24 -3.88
N VAL A 898 -26.66 -17.58 -3.78
CA VAL A 898 -25.53 -16.62 -3.78
C VAL A 898 -25.14 -16.19 -5.19
N PHE A 899 -25.34 -17.02 -6.22
CA PHE A 899 -24.94 -16.74 -7.60
C PHE A 899 -25.74 -15.56 -8.19
N PRO A 900 -25.12 -14.62 -8.96
CA PRO A 900 -23.71 -14.53 -9.36
C PRO A 900 -22.81 -13.65 -8.43
N HIS A 901 -23.08 -13.62 -7.13
CA HIS A 901 -22.45 -12.74 -6.13
C HIS A 901 -21.55 -13.50 -5.13
N ASP A 902 -20.92 -14.62 -5.52
CA ASP A 902 -19.97 -15.35 -4.66
C ASP A 902 -18.84 -14.43 -4.19
N SER A 903 -18.43 -14.53 -2.93
CA SER A 903 -17.45 -13.61 -2.35
C SER A 903 -16.08 -13.75 -3.02
N THR A 904 -15.37 -12.63 -3.23
CA THR A 904 -13.96 -12.63 -3.68
C THR A 904 -13.00 -13.32 -2.70
N ALA A 905 -13.45 -13.66 -1.49
CA ALA A 905 -12.71 -14.51 -0.55
C ALA A 905 -12.86 -16.02 -0.86
N ASP A 906 -13.84 -16.44 -1.66
CA ASP A 906 -13.90 -17.79 -2.21
C ASP A 906 -13.01 -17.87 -3.46
N GLN A 907 -12.04 -18.79 -3.41
CA GLN A 907 -11.11 -19.10 -4.49
C GLN A 907 -11.04 -20.62 -4.74
N TRP A 908 -12.06 -21.36 -4.27
CA TRP A 908 -12.18 -22.82 -4.38
C TRP A 908 -13.37 -23.19 -5.25
N PHE A 909 -13.44 -22.60 -6.45
CA PHE A 909 -14.49 -22.94 -7.40
C PHE A 909 -14.40 -24.41 -7.81
N ASP A 910 -15.55 -25.09 -7.76
CA ASP A 910 -15.78 -26.37 -8.40
C ASP A 910 -16.19 -26.20 -9.87
N GLU A 911 -16.34 -27.31 -10.60
CA GLU A 911 -16.74 -27.32 -12.01
C GLU A 911 -18.11 -26.64 -12.23
N GLY A 912 -19.05 -26.78 -11.29
CA GLY A 912 -20.38 -26.18 -11.37
C GLY A 912 -20.31 -24.66 -11.30
N LYS A 913 -19.59 -24.12 -10.30
CA LYS A 913 -19.32 -22.67 -10.20
C LYS A 913 -18.56 -22.17 -11.42
N PHE A 914 -17.44 -22.79 -11.77
CA PHE A 914 -16.59 -22.34 -12.87
C PHE A 914 -17.34 -22.32 -14.20
N SER A 915 -18.06 -23.39 -14.53
CA SER A 915 -18.83 -23.49 -15.76
C SER A 915 -19.99 -22.49 -15.80
N SER A 916 -20.77 -22.34 -14.71
CA SER A 916 -21.88 -21.37 -14.67
C SER A 916 -21.40 -19.91 -14.75
N TYR A 917 -20.32 -19.53 -14.06
CA TYR A 917 -19.77 -18.17 -14.20
C TYR A 917 -19.18 -17.92 -15.61
N LYS A 918 -18.54 -18.93 -16.22
CA LYS A 918 -18.08 -18.86 -17.62
C LYS A 918 -19.24 -18.70 -18.59
N ARG A 919 -20.30 -19.50 -18.45
CA ARG A 919 -21.49 -19.46 -19.30
C ARG A 919 -22.22 -18.11 -19.17
N LEU A 920 -22.36 -17.56 -17.96
CA LEU A 920 -22.91 -16.21 -17.74
C LEU A 920 -22.07 -15.13 -18.44
N GLY A 921 -20.74 -15.21 -18.34
CA GLY A 921 -19.84 -14.31 -19.05
C GLY A 921 -19.99 -14.38 -20.57
N HIS A 922 -20.17 -15.58 -21.12
CA HIS A 922 -20.41 -15.78 -22.55
C HIS A 922 -21.71 -15.11 -23.01
N GLU A 923 -22.81 -15.28 -22.27
CA GLU A 923 -24.09 -14.62 -22.57
C GLU A 923 -23.98 -13.09 -22.48
N LEU A 924 -23.27 -12.56 -21.49
CA LEU A 924 -22.97 -11.13 -21.41
C LEU A 924 -22.18 -10.63 -22.63
N GLY A 925 -21.16 -11.37 -23.06
CA GLY A 925 -20.36 -11.01 -24.23
C GLY A 925 -21.16 -11.04 -25.55
N LEU A 926 -22.07 -12.00 -25.71
CA LEU A 926 -22.99 -12.03 -26.85
C LEU A 926 -23.91 -10.80 -26.86
N ARG A 927 -24.48 -10.43 -25.70
CA ARG A 927 -25.35 -9.25 -25.56
C ARG A 927 -24.60 -7.94 -25.80
N CYS A 928 -23.36 -7.81 -25.33
CA CYS A 928 -22.48 -6.69 -25.67
C CYS A 928 -22.28 -6.53 -27.18
N ARG A 929 -22.03 -7.64 -27.89
CA ARG A 929 -21.79 -7.59 -29.35
C ARG A 929 -23.03 -7.12 -30.11
N SER A 930 -24.21 -7.66 -29.80
CA SER A 930 -25.48 -7.27 -30.43
C SER A 930 -25.88 -5.79 -30.19
N LEU A 931 -25.33 -5.13 -29.17
CA LEU A 931 -25.56 -3.71 -28.92
C LEU A 931 -24.48 -2.84 -29.60
N GLY A 932 -23.22 -3.28 -29.60
CA GLY A 932 -22.13 -2.60 -30.32
C GLY A 932 -22.37 -2.54 -31.83
N GLU A 933 -22.92 -3.63 -32.40
CA GLU A 933 -23.34 -3.73 -33.81
C GLU A 933 -24.46 -2.74 -34.19
N HIS A 934 -25.22 -2.19 -33.23
CA HIS A 934 -26.28 -1.19 -33.48
C HIS A 934 -25.85 0.26 -33.18
N THR A 935 -24.85 0.48 -32.33
CA THR A 935 -24.31 1.83 -32.09
C THR A 935 -23.39 2.34 -33.20
N GLY A 936 -22.85 1.45 -34.04
CA GLY A 936 -21.98 1.84 -35.17
C GLY A 936 -22.68 2.75 -36.19
N ASP A 937 -23.95 2.47 -36.52
CA ASP A 937 -24.73 3.29 -37.45
C ASP A 937 -25.01 4.70 -36.91
N LEU A 938 -25.15 4.86 -35.59
CA LEU A 938 -25.42 6.15 -34.94
C LEU A 938 -24.22 7.10 -34.96
N SER A 939 -23.00 6.60 -35.13
CA SER A 939 -21.83 7.44 -35.43
C SER A 939 -21.85 8.04 -36.84
N GLY A 940 -22.62 7.47 -37.78
CA GLY A 940 -22.67 7.89 -39.18
C GLY A 940 -23.70 8.99 -39.50
N SER A 941 -24.60 9.33 -38.57
CA SER A 941 -25.75 10.21 -38.83
C SER A 941 -25.62 11.63 -38.23
N ALA A 942 -24.40 12.09 -37.95
CA ALA A 942 -24.13 13.37 -37.28
C ALA A 942 -24.12 14.61 -38.21
N ASP A 943 -24.74 14.51 -39.39
CA ASP A 943 -24.69 15.53 -40.43
C ASP A 943 -26.10 16.02 -40.82
N GLY A 944 -26.25 17.32 -41.11
CA GLY A 944 -27.45 17.84 -41.77
C GLY A 944 -28.60 18.40 -40.91
N ALA A 945 -28.36 18.97 -39.73
CA ALA A 945 -29.38 19.75 -38.98
C ALA A 945 -29.70 21.13 -39.61
N GLY A 946 -29.93 21.19 -40.93
CA GLY A 946 -30.22 22.39 -41.71
C GLY A 946 -31.71 22.55 -42.00
N ALA A 947 -32.35 23.57 -41.41
CA ALA A 947 -33.80 23.70 -41.40
C ALA A 947 -34.43 23.96 -42.79
N ARG A 948 -35.34 23.07 -43.21
CA ARG A 948 -36.46 23.36 -44.13
C ARG A 948 -37.72 22.62 -43.66
N GLY A 949 -38.86 23.31 -43.64
CA GLY A 949 -40.13 22.76 -43.17
C GLY A 949 -40.85 21.87 -44.20
N PRO A 950 -41.80 21.03 -43.78
CA PRO A 950 -42.50 20.10 -44.67
C PRO A 950 -43.57 20.80 -45.53
N THR A 951 -43.37 20.80 -46.84
CA THR A 951 -44.43 21.08 -47.84
C THR A 951 -45.10 19.78 -48.29
N PRO A 952 -46.44 19.65 -48.23
CA PRO A 952 -47.14 18.42 -48.62
C PRO A 952 -47.40 18.35 -50.15
N PRO A 953 -47.22 17.18 -50.79
CA PRO A 953 -47.74 16.90 -52.12
C PRO A 953 -49.15 16.28 -52.07
N ALA A 954 -49.95 16.53 -53.12
CA ALA A 954 -51.31 16.03 -53.29
C ALA A 954 -51.36 14.75 -54.18
N PRO A 955 -52.45 13.96 -54.15
CA PRO A 955 -52.67 12.79 -55.03
C PRO A 955 -53.29 13.22 -56.39
N PRO A 956 -53.66 12.32 -57.33
CA PRO A 956 -53.55 10.85 -57.38
C PRO A 956 -52.91 10.32 -58.69
N VAL A 957 -52.96 8.99 -58.91
CA VAL A 957 -53.41 8.28 -60.16
C VAL A 957 -53.22 6.77 -59.91
N GLY A 958 -54.02 5.89 -60.53
CA GLY A 958 -53.95 4.43 -60.28
C GLY A 958 -54.26 3.54 -61.49
N ASN A 959 -53.84 2.27 -61.36
CA ASN A 959 -54.15 1.05 -62.15
C ASN A 959 -53.42 -0.11 -61.43
N GLY A 960 -53.84 -1.39 -61.43
CA GLY A 960 -55.04 -2.07 -61.93
C GLY A 960 -54.82 -3.61 -61.91
N ALA A 961 -55.88 -4.42 -61.76
CA ALA A 961 -55.89 -5.90 -61.59
C ALA A 961 -55.31 -6.41 -60.23
N ALA A 962 -56.05 -7.15 -59.37
CA ALA A 962 -56.64 -8.51 -59.43
C ALA A 962 -55.63 -9.61 -59.00
N VAL A 963 -55.99 -10.68 -58.25
CA VAL A 963 -57.19 -11.56 -58.27
C VAL A 963 -57.72 -11.92 -56.85
N ALA A 964 -58.92 -12.53 -56.79
CA ALA A 964 -59.73 -12.99 -55.63
C ALA A 964 -59.07 -14.10 -54.74
N SER A 965 -59.66 -14.61 -53.63
CA SER A 965 -61.08 -14.74 -53.20
C SER A 965 -61.27 -14.84 -51.65
N ALA A 966 -62.38 -14.33 -51.06
CA ALA A 966 -63.56 -15.05 -50.49
C ALA A 966 -63.31 -15.83 -49.15
N VAL A 967 -64.20 -16.04 -48.15
CA VAL A 967 -65.64 -15.77 -47.83
C VAL A 967 -65.87 -16.11 -46.30
N SER A 968 -66.89 -15.73 -45.48
CA SER A 968 -68.03 -14.78 -45.52
C SER A 968 -68.62 -14.47 -44.10
N VAL A 969 -69.06 -13.21 -43.85
CA VAL A 969 -70.29 -12.70 -43.16
C VAL A 969 -70.84 -13.28 -41.81
N ALA A 970 -70.81 -12.43 -40.75
CA ALA A 970 -71.86 -12.00 -39.76
C ALA A 970 -72.77 -13.03 -38.99
N ALA A 971 -73.69 -12.70 -38.03
CA ALA A 971 -74.22 -11.43 -37.48
C ALA A 971 -74.85 -11.51 -36.04
N THR A 972 -74.86 -10.38 -35.30
CA THR A 972 -75.91 -9.79 -34.38
C THR A 972 -76.56 -10.50 -33.14
N VAL A 973 -76.42 -9.81 -31.97
CA VAL A 973 -77.50 -9.27 -31.04
C VAL A 973 -77.98 -9.99 -29.73
N ALA A 974 -77.93 -9.22 -28.62
CA ALA A 974 -78.66 -9.26 -27.31
C ALA A 974 -78.52 -10.46 -26.34
N GLY A 975 -78.64 -10.31 -25.00
CA GLY A 975 -78.72 -9.10 -24.13
C GLY A 975 -79.11 -9.38 -22.64
N GLY A 976 -78.77 -8.47 -21.70
CA GLY A 976 -79.06 -8.54 -20.23
C GLY A 976 -77.77 -8.51 -19.37
N ARG A 977 -77.54 -7.52 -18.47
CA ARG A 977 -78.06 -7.28 -17.09
C ARG A 977 -77.40 -8.21 -16.03
N ASP A 978 -76.90 -7.76 -14.87
CA ASP A 978 -77.00 -6.48 -14.09
C ASP A 978 -75.64 -6.09 -13.42
N LEU A 979 -75.21 -4.81 -13.39
CA LEU A 979 -75.15 -3.84 -12.24
C LEU A 979 -74.18 -4.14 -11.06
N PRO A 980 -73.67 -3.13 -10.30
CA PRO A 980 -73.34 -1.73 -10.64
C PRO A 980 -71.99 -1.22 -10.04
N PRO A 981 -71.58 0.03 -10.33
CA PRO A 981 -70.94 0.91 -9.33
C PRO A 981 -71.69 2.26 -9.17
N SER A 982 -71.45 2.98 -8.06
CA SER A 982 -72.10 4.27 -7.76
C SER A 982 -71.10 5.43 -7.54
N HIS A 983 -71.49 6.61 -8.03
CA HIS A 983 -70.87 7.90 -7.71
C HIS A 983 -71.78 8.70 -6.77
N THR A 984 -71.21 9.54 -5.90
CA THR A 984 -71.71 10.90 -5.61
C THR A 984 -70.69 11.78 -4.87
N GLU A 985 -70.53 13.02 -5.34
CA GLU A 985 -70.08 14.19 -4.54
C GLU A 985 -71.36 14.94 -4.04
N PRO A 986 -71.36 16.22 -3.57
CA PRO A 986 -70.28 17.12 -3.12
C PRO A 986 -70.57 17.82 -1.75
N GLY A 987 -69.70 18.73 -1.29
CA GLY A 987 -69.98 19.54 -0.08
C GLY A 987 -68.95 20.65 0.25
N SER A 988 -69.38 21.92 0.18
CA SER A 988 -68.53 23.14 0.27
C SER A 988 -68.35 23.76 1.67
N ASN A 989 -67.39 24.70 1.78
CA ASN A 989 -67.28 25.84 2.74
C ASN A 989 -66.71 25.60 4.17
N GLY A 990 -65.91 26.57 4.66
CA GLY A 990 -65.48 26.68 6.08
C GLY A 990 -64.41 27.74 6.38
N ARG A 991 -64.75 28.85 7.04
CA ARG A 991 -63.85 30.02 7.29
C ARG A 991 -63.03 29.94 8.59
N ARG A 992 -61.76 30.39 8.51
CA ARG A 992 -60.98 31.27 9.45
C ARG A 992 -60.83 30.96 10.96
N SER A 993 -59.62 31.31 11.47
CA SER A 993 -59.30 31.81 12.84
C SER A 993 -59.29 30.79 14.00
N ARG A 994 -58.71 31.00 15.20
CA ARG A 994 -57.65 31.90 15.74
C ARG A 994 -57.25 31.38 17.15
N GLY A 995 -56.05 31.72 17.65
CA GLY A 995 -55.62 31.54 19.06
C GLY A 995 -54.71 30.32 19.30
N TRP A 996 -53.57 30.31 20.02
CA TRP A 996 -53.00 31.04 21.19
C TRP A 996 -53.09 30.28 22.53
N LEU A 997 -51.95 30.26 23.26
CA LEU A 997 -51.57 29.59 24.55
C LEU A 997 -50.57 28.45 24.30
N ARG A 998 -49.28 28.50 24.68
CA ARG A 998 -48.45 29.41 25.52
C ARG A 998 -48.48 29.20 27.05
N THR A 999 -48.09 28.01 27.50
CA THR A 999 -47.31 27.85 28.75
C THR A 999 -45.81 27.73 28.42
N SER A 1000 -44.92 27.66 29.43
CA SER A 1000 -43.47 27.89 29.21
C SER A 1000 -42.58 27.49 30.41
N ARG A 1001 -41.25 27.56 30.23
CA ARG A 1001 -40.20 27.58 31.28
C ARG A 1001 -39.95 26.21 31.97
N LEU A 1002 -38.77 25.92 32.55
CA LEU A 1002 -37.56 26.72 32.88
C LEU A 1002 -36.31 25.81 33.00
N ASN A 1003 -35.12 26.34 32.64
CA ASN A 1003 -33.76 25.85 33.02
C ASN A 1003 -33.32 24.41 32.65
N GLY A 1004 -32.02 24.07 32.65
CA GLY A 1004 -30.83 24.87 33.01
C GLY A 1004 -29.54 24.35 32.35
N SER A 1005 -28.40 25.01 32.60
CA SER A 1005 -27.14 24.82 31.86
C SER A 1005 -26.03 24.13 32.67
N ARG A 1006 -25.02 23.61 31.94
CA ARG A 1006 -23.69 23.12 32.40
C ARG A 1006 -23.67 21.84 33.26
N ARG A 1007 -23.12 20.77 32.67
CA ARG A 1007 -21.69 20.47 32.81
C ARG A 1007 -21.16 19.88 31.50
#